data_AF-A0A5C4U2T0-F1
#
_entry.id   AF-A0A5C4U2T0-F1
#
_cell.length_a   1.000
_cell.length_b   1.000
_cell.length_c   1.000
_cell.angle_alpha   90.00
_cell.angle_beta   90.00
_cell.angle_gamma   90.00
#
_symmetry.space_group_name_H-M   'P 1'
#
loop_
_entity.id
_entity.type
_entity.pdbx_description
1 polymer ?
#
loop_
_entity_poly.entity_id
_entity_poly.type
_entity_poly.pdbx_seq_one_letter_code
_entity_poly.pdbx_strand_id
1 'polypeptide(L)'
;MRLPHKVAVVDCETTGFSTQDRIIEIAVVTFDQDFSSEERFSTLIQPDRHIPNSFVHGITAKDLDSAPTFGEVAGRIASLLDDHILVAHNAAFDTRMLMQEFSRLGHDLPKASSWSVDTMRLSQLHLPGSPSSLEDALVAVGITNRQAHSALADAEATAQLFRSLVEAGATFVARPVQMPSGALQHGTGPALPRPIATGQAETDAYQHVLIEALDDGVITDAERSHLEQKASSLGLSRDEAHRVHLEMLKRMAVQAWADGTVTADEQRSISAAADALKVDKQHVERLLTPPQPSVTLPPGGRIAFTGEFELPREEWEARARAAGFTVGGVVKKNCVLVAAVNESRSGKAKKARANGIPIISETDLAQLLSRLHQKATVEAVESTPDLEAANFPWFTDGQEDPRSVARSWIADKSSLKLSEMSPCLRSNLLPEGIDTSRTCVKRWLNLYPAPLDASVEDLKNIPGVGAKTLEEFVHAVVIAALDEEDDYLSSDTLYLEEAEAEVSEVDDAESVVSDADVLLSWLSITNQQLAPLVAEAPESVRLAARRLDAQAAGRLAQSVNQVISEFKSISAEDPRHADIVSERILASTPMSLEELGKRHSVTRERIRQLERPLRTRVRDALSFHIAALESQITEPVRPENLKAAHEYWGTPVLGQKTLLGAALTFSDSLVDRDGWVEPTTAVQELLEFAQAHQSPHGVLPLDELKEYGPSDDQTRLAWLRSAAPHWVILDGNVFTATRSTQDRAVAVLAVQQTPLTADELIDLIGKGSPRSLDNALSKDERVHRVGRGTWALVEWGGEEFTTLSDLIKSRLEATGSYPFDELAQECEELGVSVNSLRTYCSSGEFRIKNGNIVHNDETVEVTATPEESAGMYMRDGQWQFLVDLTHDHLRGSGSPVPRCLAAMFDIPFLGKRSFTSRLGEQVITFGRTNVTVGTIRRFLVDLGAVEGDRVWLSFAPDGTFNVSPATGRSQGLTGLDDVLNYAGMDDRGNSLATLNEAVGLKPDAPRRRLVATFNHRREEDIAETVRSL
;
A
#
# COMPACT_ATOMS: atom_id res chain seq x y z
N MET A 1 -33.78 12.79 -25.46
CA MET A 1 -32.31 12.92 -25.58
C MET A 1 -31.78 11.64 -26.20
N ARG A 2 -30.79 11.70 -27.11
CA ARG A 2 -30.13 10.50 -27.64
C ARG A 2 -28.62 10.65 -27.50
N LEU A 3 -28.00 9.73 -26.76
CA LEU A 3 -26.58 9.65 -26.53
C LEU A 3 -25.84 9.10 -27.78
N PRO A 4 -24.56 9.47 -27.97
CA PRO A 4 -23.75 8.97 -29.07
C PRO A 4 -23.45 7.46 -28.96
N HIS A 5 -23.37 6.92 -27.74
CA HIS A 5 -23.08 5.53 -27.43
C HIS A 5 -23.87 5.09 -26.19
N LYS A 6 -23.89 3.79 -25.91
CA LYS A 6 -24.40 3.25 -24.65
C LYS A 6 -23.53 3.69 -23.48
N VAL A 7 -24.11 3.77 -22.29
CA VAL A 7 -23.38 4.20 -21.07
C VAL A 7 -23.57 3.21 -19.94
N ALA A 8 -22.52 2.99 -19.17
CA ALA A 8 -22.53 2.19 -17.95
C ALA A 8 -22.14 3.10 -16.79
N VAL A 9 -23.07 3.33 -15.87
CA VAL A 9 -22.85 4.17 -14.70
C VAL A 9 -22.33 3.30 -13.57
N VAL A 10 -21.19 3.67 -12.99
CA VAL A 10 -20.47 2.87 -12.02
C VAL A 10 -20.20 3.66 -10.76
N ASP A 11 -20.32 2.98 -9.62
CA ASP A 11 -19.86 3.45 -8.32
C ASP A 11 -19.25 2.28 -7.54
N CYS A 12 -18.17 2.54 -6.80
CA CYS A 12 -17.44 1.54 -6.03
C CYS A 12 -17.21 1.98 -4.57
N GLU A 13 -17.56 1.12 -3.63
CA GLU A 13 -17.05 1.21 -2.26
C GLU A 13 -15.77 0.40 -2.11
N THR A 14 -14.84 0.88 -1.27
CA THR A 14 -13.47 0.34 -1.24
C THR A 14 -12.93 0.22 0.18
N THR A 15 -11.84 -0.54 0.36
CA THR A 15 -11.11 -0.58 1.65
C THR A 15 -10.36 0.71 2.00
N GLY A 16 -10.33 1.70 1.10
CA GLY A 16 -9.59 2.96 1.26
C GLY A 16 -9.20 3.60 -0.08
N PHE A 17 -8.38 4.67 -0.03
CA PHE A 17 -8.07 5.50 -1.20
C PHE A 17 -6.67 5.25 -1.82
N SER A 18 -5.89 4.30 -1.32
CA SER A 18 -4.53 4.00 -1.78
C SER A 18 -4.48 3.09 -3.02
N THR A 19 -3.30 2.90 -3.58
CA THR A 19 -3.05 1.99 -4.72
C THR A 19 -3.07 0.50 -4.34
N GLN A 20 -3.08 0.20 -3.04
CA GLN A 20 -3.20 -1.17 -2.54
C GLN A 20 -4.65 -1.51 -2.14
N ASP A 21 -5.54 -0.52 -2.14
CA ASP A 21 -6.95 -0.70 -1.77
C ASP A 21 -7.73 -1.47 -2.83
N ARG A 22 -8.80 -2.10 -2.35
CA ARG A 22 -9.59 -3.07 -3.10
C ARG A 22 -11.06 -2.70 -3.06
N ILE A 23 -11.77 -3.08 -4.12
CA ILE A 23 -13.21 -2.91 -4.21
C ILE A 23 -13.87 -3.87 -3.23
N ILE A 24 -14.85 -3.37 -2.46
CA ILE A 24 -15.64 -4.15 -1.49
C ILE A 24 -17.14 -4.12 -1.79
N GLU A 25 -17.58 -3.18 -2.62
CA GLU A 25 -18.88 -3.19 -3.27
C GLU A 25 -18.74 -2.52 -4.63
N ILE A 26 -19.43 -3.03 -5.64
CA ILE A 26 -19.52 -2.39 -6.94
C ILE A 26 -20.97 -2.38 -7.39
N ALA A 27 -21.38 -1.29 -8.02
CA ALA A 27 -22.63 -1.22 -8.77
C ALA A 27 -22.38 -0.77 -10.21
N VAL A 28 -23.16 -1.34 -11.14
CA VAL A 28 -23.15 -0.98 -12.55
C VAL A 28 -24.60 -0.87 -13.03
N VAL A 29 -24.97 0.28 -13.58
CA VAL A 29 -26.28 0.52 -14.19
C VAL A 29 -26.08 0.89 -15.65
N THR A 30 -26.59 0.06 -16.57
CA THR A 30 -26.39 0.26 -18.01
C THR A 30 -27.61 0.93 -18.64
N PHE A 31 -27.34 1.79 -19.62
CA PHE A 31 -28.35 2.50 -20.39
C PHE A 31 -28.01 2.46 -21.88
N ASP A 32 -29.06 2.32 -22.70
CA ASP A 32 -28.94 2.40 -24.15
C ASP A 32 -28.72 3.85 -24.63
N GLN A 33 -28.67 4.04 -25.96
CA GLN A 33 -28.51 5.37 -26.56
C GLN A 33 -29.69 6.29 -26.30
N ASP A 34 -30.88 5.77 -26.01
CA ASP A 34 -32.06 6.56 -25.70
C ASP A 34 -32.19 6.83 -24.18
N PHE A 35 -31.16 6.46 -23.42
CA PHE A 35 -31.08 6.54 -21.96
C PHE A 35 -32.14 5.69 -21.24
N SER A 36 -32.56 4.59 -21.87
CA SER A 36 -33.44 3.60 -21.25
C SER A 36 -32.59 2.59 -20.48
N SER A 37 -32.94 2.33 -19.21
CA SER A 37 -32.16 1.41 -18.38
C SER A 37 -32.23 -0.02 -18.94
N GLU A 38 -31.08 -0.61 -19.24
CA GLU A 38 -30.97 -1.99 -19.73
C GLU A 38 -30.81 -2.96 -18.55
N GLU A 39 -29.88 -2.68 -17.63
CA GLU A 39 -29.56 -3.58 -16.53
C GLU A 39 -29.08 -2.84 -15.26
N ARG A 40 -29.31 -3.46 -14.10
CA ARG A 40 -28.78 -3.05 -12.79
C ARG A 40 -28.07 -4.23 -12.15
N PHE A 41 -26.81 -4.04 -11.80
CA PHE A 41 -25.99 -5.05 -11.15
C PHE A 41 -25.32 -4.42 -9.93
N SER A 42 -25.36 -5.09 -8.79
CA SER A 42 -24.59 -4.70 -7.61
C SER A 42 -24.19 -5.94 -6.82
N THR A 43 -22.98 -5.93 -6.28
CA THR A 43 -22.47 -7.03 -5.46
C THR A 43 -21.42 -6.55 -4.47
N LEU A 44 -21.42 -7.14 -3.27
CA LEU A 44 -20.31 -7.05 -2.35
C LEU A 44 -19.14 -7.87 -2.88
N ILE A 45 -17.91 -7.45 -2.56
CA ILE A 45 -16.68 -8.12 -2.99
C ILE A 45 -15.81 -8.39 -1.77
N GLN A 46 -15.33 -9.62 -1.62
CA GLN A 46 -14.36 -10.00 -0.59
C GLN A 46 -12.95 -9.56 -1.03
N PRO A 47 -12.29 -8.65 -0.28
CA PRO A 47 -11.00 -8.10 -0.68
C PRO A 47 -9.79 -8.95 -0.21
N ASP A 48 -9.99 -10.04 0.54
CA ASP A 48 -8.92 -10.83 1.18
C ASP A 48 -8.01 -10.01 2.12
N ARG A 49 -8.58 -8.95 2.72
CA ARG A 49 -7.83 -8.06 3.63
C ARG A 49 -8.72 -7.35 4.63
N HIS A 50 -8.07 -6.73 5.61
CA HIS A 50 -8.73 -5.91 6.63
C HIS A 50 -9.34 -4.63 6.04
N ILE A 51 -10.53 -4.25 6.53
CA ILE A 51 -11.31 -3.06 6.13
C ILE A 51 -11.25 -2.03 7.27
N PRO A 52 -10.41 -0.97 7.17
CA PRO A 52 -10.26 0.01 8.24
C PRO A 52 -11.35 1.11 8.25
N ASN A 53 -12.17 1.20 7.20
CA ASN A 53 -13.05 2.35 6.91
C ASN A 53 -14.56 2.05 6.93
N SER A 54 -14.99 0.96 7.57
CA SER A 54 -16.41 0.56 7.70
C SER A 54 -17.37 1.63 8.26
N PHE A 55 -16.86 2.72 8.84
CA PHE A 55 -17.65 3.85 9.31
C PHE A 55 -18.15 4.78 8.18
N VAL A 56 -17.63 4.64 6.96
CA VAL A 56 -18.00 5.46 5.79
C VAL A 56 -19.20 4.83 5.06
N HIS A 57 -19.04 3.59 4.61
CA HIS A 57 -20.01 2.84 3.78
C HIS A 57 -20.84 1.83 4.58
N GLY A 58 -20.61 1.68 5.88
CA GLY A 58 -21.36 0.75 6.75
C GLY A 58 -21.04 -0.75 6.57
N ILE A 59 -20.33 -1.13 5.50
CA ILE A 59 -19.92 -2.52 5.22
C ILE A 59 -18.84 -2.98 6.22
N THR A 60 -19.16 -4.03 6.98
CA THR A 60 -18.26 -4.64 7.96
C THR A 60 -17.53 -5.85 7.38
N ALA A 61 -16.42 -6.27 8.00
CA ALA A 61 -15.71 -7.49 7.60
C ALA A 61 -16.63 -8.72 7.56
N LYS A 62 -17.61 -8.78 8.47
CA LYS A 62 -18.59 -9.87 8.53
C LYS A 62 -19.52 -9.88 7.31
N ASP A 63 -19.84 -8.73 6.74
CA ASP A 63 -20.70 -8.63 5.55
C ASP A 63 -19.95 -9.13 4.30
N LEU A 64 -18.63 -8.95 4.28
CA LEU A 64 -17.76 -9.43 3.20
C LEU A 64 -17.32 -10.88 3.38
N ASP A 65 -17.41 -11.43 4.59
CA ASP A 65 -17.01 -12.82 4.87
C ASP A 65 -17.66 -13.79 3.89
N SER A 66 -18.89 -13.54 3.43
CA SER A 66 -19.63 -14.35 2.45
C SER A 66 -19.64 -13.82 0.99
N ALA A 67 -19.04 -12.67 0.70
CA ALA A 67 -19.06 -12.03 -0.63
C ALA A 67 -18.10 -12.70 -1.65
N PRO A 68 -18.41 -12.73 -2.95
CA PRO A 68 -17.48 -13.23 -3.97
C PRO A 68 -16.20 -12.40 -4.03
N THR A 69 -15.09 -12.99 -4.43
CA THR A 69 -13.86 -12.26 -4.80
C THR A 69 -14.05 -11.52 -6.11
N PHE A 70 -13.23 -10.50 -6.38
CA PHE A 70 -13.32 -9.75 -7.64
C PHE A 70 -13.15 -10.67 -8.86
N GLY A 71 -12.27 -11.68 -8.79
CA GLY A 71 -12.03 -12.63 -9.89
C GLY A 71 -13.28 -13.41 -10.30
N GLU A 72 -14.13 -13.79 -9.34
CA GLU A 72 -15.37 -14.53 -9.58
C GLU A 72 -16.45 -13.67 -10.27
N VAL A 73 -16.43 -12.35 -10.06
CA VAL A 73 -17.41 -11.41 -10.66
C VAL A 73 -16.86 -10.61 -11.84
N ALA A 74 -15.54 -10.68 -12.11
CA ALA A 74 -14.87 -9.90 -13.13
C ALA A 74 -15.44 -10.11 -14.54
N GLY A 75 -15.81 -11.35 -14.90
CA GLY A 75 -16.44 -11.64 -16.19
C GLY A 75 -17.80 -10.98 -16.34
N ARG A 76 -18.59 -10.91 -15.25
CA ARG A 76 -19.89 -10.21 -15.26
C ARG A 76 -19.71 -8.70 -15.38
N ILE A 77 -18.82 -8.11 -14.58
CA ILE A 77 -18.51 -6.68 -14.64
C ILE A 77 -17.99 -6.30 -16.04
N ALA A 78 -17.06 -7.09 -16.59
CA ALA A 78 -16.54 -6.88 -17.94
C ALA A 78 -17.66 -6.88 -18.99
N SER A 79 -18.61 -7.82 -18.91
CA SER A 79 -19.74 -7.89 -19.84
C SER A 79 -20.66 -6.66 -19.82
N LEU A 80 -20.81 -6.02 -18.65
CA LEU A 80 -21.66 -4.84 -18.47
C LEU A 80 -20.98 -3.55 -18.93
N LEU A 81 -19.64 -3.51 -18.86
CA LEU A 81 -18.86 -2.36 -19.29
C LEU A 81 -18.47 -2.42 -20.77
N ASP A 82 -18.42 -3.63 -21.36
CA ASP A 82 -18.03 -3.83 -22.75
C ASP A 82 -18.94 -3.06 -23.72
N ASP A 83 -18.34 -2.32 -24.65
CA ASP A 83 -19.04 -1.46 -25.61
C ASP A 83 -19.90 -0.34 -24.98
N HIS A 84 -19.62 0.05 -23.73
CA HIS A 84 -20.23 1.20 -23.05
C HIS A 84 -19.20 2.29 -22.75
N ILE A 85 -19.64 3.54 -22.71
CA ILE A 85 -18.89 4.63 -22.07
C ILE A 85 -19.13 4.53 -20.56
N LEU A 86 -18.06 4.50 -19.76
CA LEU A 86 -18.20 4.51 -18.31
C LEU A 86 -18.56 5.92 -17.83
N VAL A 87 -19.52 6.04 -16.94
CA VAL A 87 -19.90 7.30 -16.29
C VAL A 87 -19.81 7.10 -14.77
N ALA A 88 -19.20 8.03 -14.05
CA ALA A 88 -19.12 7.97 -12.58
C ALA A 88 -19.03 9.39 -12.00
N HIS A 89 -19.24 9.54 -10.69
CA HIS A 89 -19.03 10.80 -9.99
C HIS A 89 -17.67 10.76 -9.30
N ASN A 90 -16.73 11.62 -9.73
CA ASN A 90 -15.29 11.46 -9.47
C ASN A 90 -14.70 10.23 -10.18
N ALA A 91 -14.96 10.11 -11.48
CA ALA A 91 -14.63 8.91 -12.28
C ALA A 91 -13.16 8.47 -12.24
N ALA A 92 -12.21 9.37 -11.93
CA ALA A 92 -10.81 9.02 -11.72
C ALA A 92 -10.60 8.00 -10.59
N PHE A 93 -11.49 8.00 -9.59
CA PHE A 93 -11.47 7.05 -8.49
C PHE A 93 -11.94 5.65 -8.93
N ASP A 94 -13.16 5.53 -9.44
CA ASP A 94 -13.78 4.25 -9.81
C ASP A 94 -13.01 3.55 -10.93
N THR A 95 -12.59 4.30 -11.95
CA THR A 95 -11.80 3.76 -13.07
C THR A 95 -10.45 3.25 -12.60
N ARG A 96 -9.76 3.96 -11.69
CA ARG A 96 -8.51 3.49 -11.09
C ARG A 96 -8.72 2.19 -10.32
N MET A 97 -9.78 2.09 -9.53
CA MET A 97 -10.08 0.86 -8.77
C MET A 97 -10.38 -0.31 -9.70
N LEU A 98 -11.20 -0.10 -10.74
CA LEU A 98 -11.49 -1.12 -11.75
C LEU A 98 -10.23 -1.56 -12.51
N MET A 99 -9.43 -0.61 -12.99
CA MET A 99 -8.18 -0.90 -13.71
C MET A 99 -7.22 -1.71 -12.85
N GLN A 100 -7.11 -1.42 -11.55
CA GLN A 100 -6.26 -2.18 -10.62
C GLN A 100 -6.76 -3.61 -10.42
N GLU A 101 -8.07 -3.80 -10.22
CA GLU A 101 -8.62 -5.15 -10.04
C GLU A 101 -8.52 -5.99 -11.32
N PHE A 102 -8.74 -5.41 -12.52
CA PHE A 102 -8.51 -6.11 -13.79
C PHE A 102 -7.02 -6.39 -14.07
N SER A 103 -6.11 -5.47 -13.72
CA SER A 103 -4.66 -5.69 -13.87
C SER A 103 -4.15 -6.82 -12.98
N ARG A 104 -4.71 -7.00 -11.76
CA ARG A 104 -4.44 -8.17 -10.90
C ARG A 104 -4.86 -9.50 -11.51
N LEU A 105 -5.84 -9.50 -12.41
CA LEU A 105 -6.26 -10.65 -13.19
C LEU A 105 -5.45 -10.81 -14.51
N GLY A 106 -4.45 -9.96 -14.74
CA GLY A 106 -3.62 -9.99 -15.95
C GLY A 106 -4.22 -9.25 -17.15
N HIS A 107 -5.16 -8.33 -16.90
CA HIS A 107 -5.83 -7.55 -17.95
C HIS A 107 -5.64 -6.05 -17.75
N ASP A 108 -4.75 -5.44 -18.53
CA ASP A 108 -4.54 -4.00 -18.51
C ASP A 108 -5.54 -3.30 -19.44
N LEU A 109 -6.26 -2.32 -18.89
CA LEU A 109 -7.21 -1.49 -19.63
C LEU A 109 -6.53 -0.21 -20.15
N PRO A 110 -7.01 0.38 -21.26
CA PRO A 110 -6.50 1.66 -21.76
C PRO A 110 -6.71 2.80 -20.74
N LYS A 111 -5.99 3.92 -20.90
CA LYS A 111 -6.09 5.09 -20.01
C LYS A 111 -7.56 5.53 -19.82
N ALA A 112 -8.01 5.64 -18.57
CA ALA A 112 -9.40 5.98 -18.20
C ALA A 112 -9.98 7.18 -18.96
N SER A 113 -9.18 8.23 -19.15
CA SER A 113 -9.59 9.47 -19.82
C SER A 113 -10.09 9.30 -21.26
N SER A 114 -9.85 8.15 -21.91
CA SER A 114 -10.35 7.88 -23.26
C SER A 114 -11.73 7.23 -23.30
N TRP A 115 -12.23 6.68 -22.18
CA TRP A 115 -13.46 5.90 -22.12
C TRP A 115 -14.38 6.17 -20.93
N SER A 116 -14.00 7.07 -20.02
CA SER A 116 -14.83 7.49 -18.88
C SER A 116 -15.28 8.95 -18.95
N VAL A 117 -16.46 9.24 -18.41
CA VAL A 117 -17.01 10.59 -18.21
C VAL A 117 -17.18 10.85 -16.72
N ASP A 118 -16.68 12.00 -16.26
CA ASP A 118 -16.77 12.40 -14.85
C ASP A 118 -17.91 13.41 -14.64
N THR A 119 -18.97 12.97 -13.97
CA THR A 119 -20.12 13.82 -13.65
C THR A 119 -19.79 14.90 -12.63
N MET A 120 -18.75 14.73 -11.79
CA MET A 120 -18.28 15.80 -10.89
C MET A 120 -17.76 16.98 -11.72
N ARG A 121 -16.90 16.71 -12.71
CA ARG A 121 -16.37 17.74 -13.61
C ARG A 121 -17.47 18.39 -14.45
N LEU A 122 -18.42 17.60 -14.96
CA LEU A 122 -19.56 18.14 -15.69
C LEU A 122 -20.43 19.01 -14.79
N SER A 123 -20.66 18.60 -13.54
CA SER A 123 -21.41 19.38 -12.55
C SER A 123 -20.73 20.70 -12.22
N GLN A 124 -19.40 20.69 -12.03
CA GLN A 124 -18.62 21.90 -11.77
C GLN A 124 -18.70 22.93 -12.89
N LEU A 125 -18.80 22.46 -14.14
CA LEU A 125 -18.87 23.29 -15.34
C LEU A 125 -20.28 23.79 -15.65
N HIS A 126 -21.30 23.00 -15.37
CA HIS A 126 -22.67 23.25 -15.84
C HIS A 126 -23.69 23.57 -14.75
N LEU A 127 -23.38 23.31 -13.47
CA LEU A 127 -24.27 23.62 -12.35
C LEU A 127 -23.77 24.81 -11.53
N PRO A 128 -24.69 25.66 -11.06
CA PRO A 128 -24.34 26.80 -10.20
C PRO A 128 -23.72 26.32 -8.88
N GLY A 129 -22.73 27.06 -8.38
CA GLY A 129 -22.01 26.71 -7.14
C GLY A 129 -20.88 25.69 -7.32
N SER A 130 -20.65 25.21 -8.55
CA SER A 130 -19.60 24.26 -8.92
C SER A 130 -19.49 23.07 -7.95
N PRO A 131 -20.58 22.31 -7.75
CA PRO A 131 -20.64 21.24 -6.76
C PRO A 131 -19.61 20.15 -7.05
N SER A 132 -18.85 19.77 -6.02
CA SER A 132 -17.79 18.75 -6.10
C SER A 132 -18.15 17.43 -5.43
N SER A 133 -19.24 17.38 -4.66
CA SER A 133 -19.75 16.14 -4.07
C SER A 133 -20.99 15.69 -4.84
N LEU A 134 -21.26 14.39 -4.83
CA LEU A 134 -22.45 13.83 -5.46
C LEU A 134 -23.70 14.43 -4.80
N GLU A 135 -23.72 14.54 -3.48
CA GLU A 135 -24.81 15.15 -2.72
C GLU A 135 -25.09 16.60 -3.18
N ASP A 136 -24.07 17.46 -3.24
CA ASP A 136 -24.25 18.85 -3.67
C ASP A 136 -24.71 18.95 -5.13
N ALA A 137 -24.19 18.07 -6.00
CA ALA A 137 -24.55 18.05 -7.41
C ALA A 137 -26.00 17.59 -7.62
N LEU A 138 -26.44 16.58 -6.88
CA LEU A 138 -27.83 16.10 -6.88
C LEU A 138 -28.78 17.16 -6.34
N VAL A 139 -28.42 17.85 -5.26
CA VAL A 139 -29.19 18.98 -4.72
C VAL A 139 -29.35 20.08 -5.76
N ALA A 140 -28.27 20.42 -6.49
CA ALA A 140 -28.31 21.47 -7.51
C ALA A 140 -29.22 21.15 -8.72
N VAL A 141 -29.53 19.88 -8.96
CA VAL A 141 -30.46 19.43 -10.02
C VAL A 141 -31.78 18.88 -9.47
N GLY A 142 -32.01 18.96 -8.15
CA GLY A 142 -33.24 18.51 -7.50
C GLY A 142 -33.44 16.99 -7.44
N ILE A 143 -32.36 16.20 -7.47
CA ILE A 143 -32.41 14.73 -7.32
C ILE A 143 -32.15 14.35 -5.87
N THR A 144 -32.92 13.40 -5.32
CA THR A 144 -32.72 12.88 -3.95
C THR A 144 -32.14 11.48 -3.96
N ASN A 145 -31.08 11.26 -3.18
CA ASN A 145 -30.53 9.93 -2.92
C ASN A 145 -30.83 9.51 -1.47
N ARG A 146 -31.79 8.60 -1.28
CA ARG A 146 -32.30 8.19 0.04
C ARG A 146 -31.41 7.17 0.76
N GLN A 147 -30.41 6.61 0.09
CA GLN A 147 -29.50 5.59 0.62
C GLN A 147 -28.05 5.93 0.24
N ALA A 148 -27.63 7.17 0.53
CA ALA A 148 -26.25 7.61 0.28
C ALA A 148 -25.24 6.65 0.93
N HIS A 149 -24.11 6.41 0.24
CA HIS A 149 -23.07 5.44 0.63
C HIS A 149 -23.48 3.97 0.47
N SER A 150 -24.37 3.71 -0.49
CA SER A 150 -24.62 2.40 -1.09
C SER A 150 -24.24 2.52 -2.56
N ALA A 151 -23.35 1.63 -3.04
CA ALA A 151 -22.84 1.76 -4.41
C ALA A 151 -23.97 1.80 -5.46
N LEU A 152 -25.04 1.02 -5.25
CA LEU A 152 -26.17 1.00 -6.20
C LEU A 152 -26.96 2.31 -6.18
N ALA A 153 -27.24 2.86 -5.00
CA ALA A 153 -28.00 4.10 -4.89
C ALA A 153 -27.21 5.29 -5.45
N ASP A 154 -25.90 5.31 -5.20
CA ASP A 154 -24.99 6.35 -5.69
C ASP A 154 -24.79 6.26 -7.21
N ALA A 155 -24.71 5.04 -7.78
CA ALA A 155 -24.70 4.84 -9.23
C ALA A 155 -26.02 5.27 -9.91
N GLU A 156 -27.17 4.95 -9.31
CA GLU A 156 -28.48 5.38 -9.85
C GLU A 156 -28.66 6.89 -9.77
N ALA A 157 -28.24 7.52 -8.68
CA ALA A 157 -28.29 8.96 -8.53
C ALA A 157 -27.33 9.66 -9.51
N THR A 158 -26.13 9.10 -9.69
CA THR A 158 -25.16 9.57 -10.69
C THR A 158 -25.71 9.46 -12.12
N ALA A 159 -26.48 8.42 -12.42
CA ALA A 159 -27.12 8.27 -13.73
C ALA A 159 -28.15 9.37 -13.98
N GLN A 160 -28.97 9.69 -12.98
CA GLN A 160 -29.95 10.76 -13.06
C GLN A 160 -29.26 12.13 -13.19
N LEU A 161 -28.19 12.37 -12.43
CA LEU A 161 -27.36 13.57 -12.54
C LEU A 161 -26.76 13.73 -13.94
N PHE A 162 -26.16 12.67 -14.47
CA PHE A 162 -25.59 12.66 -15.81
C PHE A 162 -26.63 13.00 -16.88
N ARG A 163 -27.84 12.43 -16.76
CA ARG A 163 -28.95 12.76 -17.64
C ARG A 163 -29.28 14.25 -17.59
N SER A 164 -29.49 14.80 -16.39
CA SER A 164 -29.82 16.22 -16.21
C SER A 164 -28.74 17.14 -16.79
N LEU A 165 -27.46 16.79 -16.62
CA LEU A 165 -26.34 17.55 -17.18
C LEU A 165 -26.36 17.55 -18.71
N VAL A 166 -26.58 16.40 -19.33
CA VAL A 166 -26.62 16.31 -20.80
C VAL A 166 -27.88 16.97 -21.37
N GLU A 167 -29.03 16.86 -20.70
CA GLU A 167 -30.26 17.59 -21.06
C GLU A 167 -30.06 19.11 -20.93
N ALA A 168 -29.24 19.56 -19.97
CA ALA A 168 -28.80 20.96 -19.82
C ALA A 168 -27.71 21.39 -20.83
N GLY A 169 -27.31 20.53 -21.76
CA GLY A 169 -26.36 20.85 -22.83
C GLY A 169 -24.89 20.56 -22.51
N ALA A 170 -24.60 19.80 -21.45
CA ALA A 170 -23.24 19.35 -21.17
C ALA A 170 -22.69 18.49 -22.32
N THR A 171 -21.48 18.82 -22.76
CA THR A 171 -20.78 18.04 -23.80
C THR A 171 -19.64 17.25 -23.17
N PHE A 172 -19.41 16.04 -23.66
CA PHE A 172 -18.34 15.16 -23.20
C PHE A 172 -17.71 14.42 -24.37
N VAL A 173 -16.45 14.03 -24.22
CA VAL A 173 -15.71 13.24 -25.21
C VAL A 173 -15.19 11.98 -24.52
N ALA A 174 -15.82 10.84 -24.83
CA ALA A 174 -15.39 9.52 -24.39
C ALA A 174 -15.77 8.50 -25.47
N ARG A 175 -15.05 7.38 -25.51
CA ARG A 175 -15.32 6.26 -26.41
C ARG A 175 -15.74 5.02 -25.63
N PRO A 176 -16.55 4.11 -26.20
CA PRO A 176 -16.85 2.85 -25.55
C PRO A 176 -15.58 2.08 -25.19
N VAL A 177 -15.52 1.56 -23.96
CA VAL A 177 -14.42 0.68 -23.53
C VAL A 177 -14.60 -0.70 -24.15
N GLN A 178 -13.48 -1.33 -24.52
CA GLN A 178 -13.47 -2.73 -24.95
C GLN A 178 -12.92 -3.57 -23.80
N MET A 179 -13.76 -4.43 -23.25
CA MET A 179 -13.41 -5.27 -22.10
C MET A 179 -12.97 -6.66 -22.57
N PRO A 180 -12.14 -7.37 -21.80
CA PRO A 180 -11.76 -8.76 -22.08
C PRO A 180 -12.90 -9.76 -21.76
N SER A 181 -14.14 -9.43 -22.15
CA SER A 181 -15.37 -10.15 -21.83
C SER A 181 -15.36 -11.61 -22.29
N GLY A 182 -14.73 -11.91 -23.43
CA GLY A 182 -14.62 -13.28 -23.97
C GLY A 182 -13.53 -14.17 -23.35
N ALA A 183 -12.62 -13.62 -22.54
CA ALA A 183 -11.52 -14.36 -21.91
C ALA A 183 -11.77 -14.67 -20.42
N LEU A 184 -12.74 -13.97 -19.80
CA LEU A 184 -13.14 -14.13 -18.40
C LEU A 184 -14.37 -15.04 -18.34
N GLN A 185 -14.36 -16.06 -17.46
CA GLN A 185 -15.48 -17.01 -17.35
C GLN A 185 -16.78 -16.31 -16.89
N HIS A 186 -17.90 -16.58 -17.57
CA HIS A 186 -19.22 -16.04 -17.22
C HIS A 186 -19.87 -16.87 -16.10
N GLY A 187 -19.88 -16.36 -14.86
CA GLY A 187 -20.76 -16.88 -13.81
C GLY A 187 -22.20 -16.43 -14.05
N THR A 188 -23.07 -17.30 -14.57
CA THR A 188 -24.50 -17.02 -14.84
C THR A 188 -25.48 -17.82 -13.96
N GLY A 189 -25.03 -18.39 -12.83
CA GLY A 189 -25.89 -19.12 -11.89
C GLY A 189 -26.20 -18.30 -10.62
N PRO A 190 -27.26 -18.65 -9.84
CA PRO A 190 -27.40 -18.16 -8.48
C PRO A 190 -26.13 -18.51 -7.70
N ALA A 191 -25.59 -17.56 -6.94
CA ALA A 191 -24.35 -17.75 -6.17
C ALA A 191 -24.45 -19.04 -5.35
N LEU A 192 -23.56 -20.01 -5.62
CA LEU A 192 -23.59 -21.29 -4.92
C LEU A 192 -23.39 -21.08 -3.41
N PRO A 193 -24.13 -21.81 -2.55
CA PRO A 193 -23.95 -21.70 -1.11
C PRO A 193 -22.53 -22.09 -0.72
N ARG A 194 -21.84 -21.22 0.02
CA ARG A 194 -20.47 -21.47 0.51
C ARG A 194 -20.36 -22.77 1.32
N PRO A 195 -19.21 -23.45 1.34
CA PRO A 195 -19.05 -24.67 2.15
C PRO A 195 -19.22 -24.33 3.63
N ILE A 196 -19.98 -25.17 4.35
CA ILE A 196 -20.16 -25.03 5.81
C ILE A 196 -19.19 -25.99 6.47
N ALA A 197 -18.40 -25.49 7.42
CA ALA A 197 -17.57 -26.34 8.26
C ALA A 197 -18.47 -27.27 9.09
N THR A 198 -18.52 -28.54 8.69
CA THR A 198 -19.24 -29.61 9.40
C THR A 198 -18.44 -30.14 10.58
N GLY A 199 -17.16 -29.75 10.69
CA GLY A 199 -16.23 -30.25 11.70
C GLY A 199 -15.68 -31.65 11.36
N GLN A 200 -16.00 -32.16 10.17
CA GLN A 200 -15.45 -33.40 9.61
C GLN A 200 -14.65 -33.02 8.37
N ALA A 201 -13.33 -33.08 8.48
CA ALA A 201 -12.39 -32.60 7.46
C ALA A 201 -12.64 -33.26 6.09
N GLU A 202 -13.07 -34.52 6.08
CA GLU A 202 -13.39 -35.29 4.88
C GLU A 202 -14.66 -34.76 4.20
N THR A 203 -15.67 -34.39 4.98
CA THR A 203 -16.94 -33.84 4.47
C THR A 203 -16.75 -32.41 3.97
N ASP A 204 -15.97 -31.61 4.69
CA ASP A 204 -15.65 -30.23 4.31
C ASP A 204 -14.84 -30.22 3.01
N ALA A 205 -13.83 -31.09 2.88
CA ALA A 205 -13.04 -31.24 1.65
C ALA A 205 -13.87 -31.75 0.46
N TYR A 206 -14.89 -32.58 0.71
CA TYR A 206 -15.80 -33.04 -0.34
C TYR A 206 -16.78 -31.95 -0.78
N GLN A 207 -17.28 -31.11 0.15
CA GLN A 207 -18.13 -29.97 -0.17
C GLN A 207 -17.44 -28.97 -1.11
N HIS A 208 -16.15 -28.72 -0.93
CA HIS A 208 -15.39 -27.82 -1.82
C HIS A 208 -15.40 -28.30 -3.28
N VAL A 209 -15.09 -29.57 -3.52
CA VAL A 209 -15.08 -30.14 -4.88
C VAL A 209 -16.49 -30.23 -5.46
N LEU A 210 -17.51 -30.44 -4.62
CA LEU A 210 -18.90 -30.44 -5.04
C LEU A 210 -19.36 -29.06 -5.52
N ILE A 211 -18.92 -27.98 -4.86
CA ILE A 211 -19.24 -26.60 -5.25
C ILE A 211 -18.56 -26.27 -6.59
N GLU A 212 -17.28 -26.61 -6.74
CA GLU A 212 -16.55 -26.44 -8.02
C GLU A 212 -17.25 -27.16 -9.18
N ALA A 213 -17.74 -28.38 -8.95
CA ALA A 213 -18.46 -29.15 -9.97
C ALA A 213 -19.87 -28.64 -10.28
N LEU A 214 -20.44 -27.77 -9.44
CA LEU A 214 -21.77 -27.19 -9.64
C LEU A 214 -21.72 -25.77 -10.20
N ASP A 215 -20.53 -25.17 -10.31
CA ASP A 215 -20.29 -23.75 -10.60
C ASP A 215 -20.80 -23.34 -11.99
N ASP A 216 -20.70 -24.24 -12.95
CA ASP A 216 -21.19 -24.05 -14.33
C ASP A 216 -22.65 -24.51 -14.54
N GLY A 217 -23.29 -25.07 -13.50
CA GLY A 217 -24.65 -25.60 -13.54
C GLY A 217 -24.82 -26.91 -14.35
N VAL A 218 -23.74 -27.55 -14.80
CA VAL A 218 -23.77 -28.76 -15.65
C VAL A 218 -22.68 -29.76 -15.25
N ILE A 219 -23.02 -30.77 -14.44
CA ILE A 219 -22.04 -31.84 -14.10
C ILE A 219 -21.87 -32.80 -15.29
N THR A 220 -20.67 -32.81 -15.88
CA THR A 220 -20.24 -33.76 -16.90
C THR A 220 -19.99 -35.17 -16.32
N ASP A 221 -19.96 -36.20 -17.17
CA ASP A 221 -19.61 -37.55 -16.72
C ASP A 221 -18.17 -37.65 -16.17
N ALA A 222 -17.28 -36.75 -16.59
CA ALA A 222 -15.91 -36.63 -16.08
C ALA A 222 -15.90 -36.05 -14.65
N GLU A 223 -16.65 -34.97 -14.40
CA GLU A 223 -16.79 -34.38 -13.06
C GLU A 223 -17.53 -35.31 -12.10
N ARG A 224 -18.52 -36.05 -12.59
CA ARG A 224 -19.19 -37.10 -11.81
C ARG A 224 -18.20 -38.19 -11.39
N SER A 225 -17.37 -38.65 -12.31
CA SER A 225 -16.33 -39.64 -12.02
C SER A 225 -15.30 -39.07 -11.03
N HIS A 226 -14.99 -37.78 -11.14
CA HIS A 226 -14.09 -37.07 -10.23
C HIS A 226 -14.68 -36.96 -8.81
N LEU A 227 -15.96 -36.62 -8.67
CA LEU A 227 -16.67 -36.60 -7.39
C LEU A 227 -16.70 -37.99 -6.74
N GLU A 228 -17.00 -39.04 -7.51
CA GLU A 228 -17.00 -40.43 -7.01
C GLU A 228 -15.59 -40.88 -6.56
N GLN A 229 -14.55 -40.51 -7.31
CA GLN A 229 -13.16 -40.79 -6.96
C GLN A 229 -12.72 -40.00 -5.72
N LYS A 230 -13.13 -38.73 -5.61
CA LYS A 230 -12.82 -37.86 -4.48
C LYS A 230 -13.49 -38.34 -3.20
N ALA A 231 -14.78 -38.68 -3.25
CA ALA A 231 -15.50 -39.30 -2.13
C ALA A 231 -14.80 -40.58 -1.65
N SER A 232 -14.41 -41.44 -2.59
CA SER A 232 -13.69 -42.69 -2.28
C SER A 232 -12.31 -42.44 -1.65
N SER A 233 -11.57 -41.43 -2.13
CA SER A 233 -10.26 -41.07 -1.59
C SER A 233 -10.33 -40.47 -0.18
N LEU A 234 -11.44 -39.81 0.16
CA LEU A 234 -11.71 -39.23 1.46
C LEU A 234 -12.38 -40.23 2.43
N GLY A 235 -12.61 -41.47 1.99
CA GLY A 235 -13.23 -42.51 2.80
C GLY A 235 -14.74 -42.32 3.04
N LEU A 236 -15.40 -41.43 2.29
CA LEU A 236 -16.84 -41.20 2.39
C LEU A 236 -17.59 -42.32 1.68
N SER A 237 -18.56 -42.92 2.39
CA SER A 237 -19.50 -43.85 1.77
C SER A 237 -20.40 -43.13 0.78
N ARG A 238 -20.98 -43.88 -0.18
CA ARG A 238 -21.93 -43.34 -1.15
C ARG A 238 -23.13 -42.65 -0.50
N ASP A 239 -23.57 -43.15 0.66
CA ASP A 239 -24.69 -42.59 1.43
C ASP A 239 -24.29 -41.31 2.20
N GLU A 240 -23.02 -41.13 2.52
CA GLU A 240 -22.49 -39.88 3.10
C GLU A 240 -22.36 -38.80 2.04
N ALA A 241 -21.75 -39.11 0.89
CA ALA A 241 -21.67 -38.20 -0.24
C ALA A 241 -23.07 -37.75 -0.71
N HIS A 242 -24.04 -38.67 -0.77
CA HIS A 242 -25.42 -38.35 -1.15
C HIS A 242 -26.12 -37.44 -0.11
N ARG A 243 -25.81 -37.57 1.18
CA ARG A 243 -26.30 -36.64 2.21
C ARG A 243 -25.74 -35.23 2.03
N VAL A 244 -24.48 -35.10 1.65
CA VAL A 244 -23.86 -33.80 1.33
C VAL A 244 -24.53 -33.15 0.11
N HIS A 245 -24.86 -33.94 -0.92
CA HIS A 245 -25.58 -33.46 -2.11
C HIS A 245 -26.98 -32.92 -1.75
N LEU A 246 -27.72 -33.66 -0.93
CA LEU A 246 -29.05 -33.25 -0.46
C LEU A 246 -29.00 -31.95 0.33
N GLU A 247 -28.00 -31.80 1.20
CA GLU A 247 -27.84 -30.60 2.01
C GLU A 247 -27.48 -29.37 1.17
N MET A 248 -26.61 -29.54 0.17
CA MET A 248 -26.29 -28.47 -0.78
C MET A 248 -27.54 -27.97 -1.51
N LEU A 249 -28.38 -28.88 -2.02
CA LEU A 249 -29.60 -28.52 -2.74
C LEU A 249 -30.65 -27.82 -1.86
N LYS A 250 -30.76 -28.19 -0.57
CA LYS A 250 -31.62 -27.47 0.38
C LYS A 250 -31.17 -26.04 0.58
N ARG A 251 -29.86 -25.83 0.71
CA ARG A 251 -29.29 -24.50 0.92
C ARG A 251 -29.47 -23.61 -0.30
N MET A 252 -29.29 -24.17 -1.50
CA MET A 252 -29.61 -23.48 -2.76
C MET A 252 -31.10 -23.07 -2.81
N ALA A 253 -32.00 -23.95 -2.37
CA ALA A 253 -33.44 -23.63 -2.33
C ALA A 253 -33.79 -22.55 -1.29
N VAL A 254 -33.18 -22.57 -0.10
CA VAL A 254 -33.38 -21.53 0.93
C VAL A 254 -32.89 -20.18 0.44
N GLN A 255 -31.75 -20.14 -0.25
CA GLN A 255 -31.20 -18.93 -0.83
C GLN A 255 -32.07 -18.39 -1.97
N ALA A 256 -32.62 -19.24 -2.84
CA ALA A 256 -33.59 -18.84 -3.85
C ALA A 256 -34.91 -18.31 -3.26
N TRP A 257 -35.21 -18.61 -2.00
CA TRP A 257 -36.34 -18.02 -1.28
C TRP A 257 -35.98 -16.74 -0.52
N ALA A 258 -34.73 -16.25 -0.58
CA ALA A 258 -34.24 -15.17 0.25
C ALA A 258 -34.94 -13.82 0.00
N ASP A 259 -35.44 -13.59 -1.21
CA ASP A 259 -36.23 -12.42 -1.63
C ASP A 259 -37.75 -12.64 -1.55
N GLY A 260 -38.17 -13.87 -1.23
CA GLY A 260 -39.56 -14.29 -1.14
C GLY A 260 -40.16 -14.87 -2.44
N THR A 261 -39.38 -14.98 -3.53
CA THR A 261 -39.83 -15.50 -4.82
C THR A 261 -38.74 -16.33 -5.52
N VAL A 262 -39.01 -17.61 -5.80
CA VAL A 262 -38.11 -18.40 -6.66
C VAL A 262 -38.38 -18.09 -8.13
N THR A 263 -37.37 -17.61 -8.84
CA THR A 263 -37.45 -17.32 -10.28
C THR A 263 -37.43 -18.59 -11.14
N ALA A 264 -37.85 -18.47 -12.41
CA ALA A 264 -37.83 -19.59 -13.35
C ALA A 264 -36.42 -20.06 -13.72
N ASP A 265 -35.41 -19.20 -13.58
CA ASP A 265 -33.99 -19.52 -13.79
C ASP A 265 -33.41 -20.26 -12.57
N GLU A 266 -33.69 -19.81 -11.35
CA GLU A 266 -33.29 -20.51 -10.12
C GLU A 266 -33.94 -21.89 -10.01
N GLN A 267 -35.23 -21.99 -10.33
CA GLN A 267 -35.93 -23.28 -10.35
C GLN A 267 -35.31 -24.25 -11.37
N ARG A 268 -34.90 -23.76 -12.55
CA ARG A 268 -34.20 -24.55 -13.56
C ARG A 268 -32.81 -24.98 -13.09
N SER A 269 -32.05 -24.07 -12.49
CA SER A 269 -30.70 -24.33 -11.99
C SER A 269 -30.70 -25.39 -10.88
N ILE A 270 -31.57 -25.25 -9.87
CA ILE A 270 -31.67 -26.20 -8.75
C ILE A 270 -32.17 -27.58 -9.22
N SER A 271 -33.09 -27.61 -10.19
CA SER A 271 -33.57 -28.86 -10.77
C SER A 271 -32.49 -29.56 -11.61
N ALA A 272 -31.67 -28.81 -12.35
CA ALA A 272 -30.56 -29.35 -13.13
C ALA A 272 -29.46 -29.93 -12.22
N ALA A 273 -29.11 -29.22 -11.14
CA ALA A 273 -28.17 -29.70 -10.12
C ALA A 273 -28.66 -31.00 -9.46
N ALA A 274 -29.96 -31.10 -9.15
CA ALA A 274 -30.55 -32.31 -8.58
C ALA A 274 -30.43 -33.53 -9.52
N ASP A 275 -30.69 -33.33 -10.80
CA ASP A 275 -30.55 -34.37 -11.83
C ASP A 275 -29.10 -34.83 -12.00
N ALA A 276 -28.19 -33.87 -12.04
CA ALA A 276 -26.77 -34.10 -12.18
C ALA A 276 -26.20 -34.93 -11.01
N LEU A 277 -26.69 -34.68 -9.78
CA LEU A 277 -26.32 -35.35 -8.54
C LEU A 277 -27.12 -36.62 -8.22
N LYS A 278 -28.07 -37.02 -9.09
CA LYS A 278 -28.97 -38.17 -8.91
C LYS A 278 -29.78 -38.08 -7.60
N VAL A 279 -30.19 -36.88 -7.22
CA VAL A 279 -31.09 -36.62 -6.10
C VAL A 279 -32.54 -36.71 -6.59
N ASP A 280 -33.44 -37.25 -5.77
CA ASP A 280 -34.84 -37.44 -6.13
C ASP A 280 -35.53 -36.10 -6.47
N LYS A 281 -36.03 -35.96 -7.70
CA LYS A 281 -36.76 -34.78 -8.19
C LYS A 281 -37.92 -34.39 -7.28
N GLN A 282 -38.61 -35.38 -6.72
CA GLN A 282 -39.77 -35.13 -5.86
C GLN A 282 -39.37 -34.43 -4.54
N HIS A 283 -38.11 -34.57 -4.11
CA HIS A 283 -37.59 -33.88 -2.93
C HIS A 283 -37.32 -32.39 -3.23
N VAL A 284 -36.73 -32.10 -4.38
CA VAL A 284 -36.40 -30.75 -4.83
C VAL A 284 -37.65 -29.95 -5.16
N GLU A 285 -38.63 -30.56 -5.83
CA GLU A 285 -39.93 -29.92 -6.09
C GLU A 285 -40.62 -29.49 -4.79
N ARG A 286 -40.51 -30.27 -3.70
CA ARG A 286 -41.06 -29.88 -2.39
C ARG A 286 -40.34 -28.69 -1.76
N LEU A 287 -39.03 -28.55 -1.97
CA LEU A 287 -38.23 -27.42 -1.47
C LEU A 287 -38.53 -26.11 -2.24
N LEU A 288 -38.91 -26.24 -3.51
CA LEU A 288 -39.22 -25.11 -4.40
C LEU A 288 -40.73 -24.80 -4.49
N THR A 289 -41.59 -25.60 -3.84
CA THR A 289 -43.03 -25.34 -3.80
C THR A 289 -43.31 -24.25 -2.75
N PRO A 290 -44.02 -23.16 -3.10
CA PRO A 290 -44.32 -22.08 -2.15
C PRO A 290 -45.13 -22.60 -0.95
N PRO A 291 -44.65 -22.45 0.30
CA PRO A 291 -45.44 -22.77 1.47
C PRO A 291 -46.66 -21.85 1.59
N GLN A 292 -47.78 -22.37 2.12
CA GLN A 292 -48.94 -21.56 2.45
C GLN A 292 -48.85 -21.13 3.93
N PRO A 293 -48.45 -19.89 4.25
CA PRO A 293 -48.31 -19.48 5.65
C PRO A 293 -49.69 -19.38 6.30
N SER A 294 -49.84 -20.04 7.45
CA SER A 294 -51.09 -20.12 8.22
C SER A 294 -51.29 -18.97 9.22
N VAL A 295 -50.37 -18.00 9.26
CA VAL A 295 -50.30 -16.94 10.29
C VAL A 295 -49.95 -15.59 9.67
N THR A 296 -50.50 -14.51 10.21
CA THR A 296 -50.24 -13.11 9.80
C THR A 296 -49.39 -12.40 10.84
N LEU A 297 -48.36 -11.65 10.42
CA LEU A 297 -47.48 -10.90 11.34
C LEU A 297 -47.97 -9.45 11.50
N PRO A 298 -48.36 -9.01 12.71
CA PRO A 298 -48.74 -7.62 12.96
C PRO A 298 -47.50 -6.71 13.02
N PRO A 299 -47.52 -5.52 12.40
CA PRO A 299 -46.40 -4.56 12.45
C PRO A 299 -45.95 -4.25 13.88
N GLY A 300 -44.64 -4.18 14.12
CA GLY A 300 -44.07 -3.94 15.47
C GLY A 300 -44.11 -5.14 16.43
N GLY A 301 -44.51 -6.33 15.95
CA GLY A 301 -44.62 -7.55 16.75
C GLY A 301 -43.27 -8.09 17.27
N ARG A 302 -43.32 -9.10 18.16
CA ARG A 302 -42.12 -9.74 18.71
C ARG A 302 -41.92 -11.16 18.18
N ILE A 303 -40.76 -11.45 17.59
CA ILE A 303 -40.41 -12.76 17.02
C ILE A 303 -39.39 -13.47 17.93
N ALA A 304 -39.55 -14.79 18.09
CA ALA A 304 -38.58 -15.63 18.81
C ALA A 304 -38.07 -16.75 17.90
N PHE A 305 -36.83 -17.20 18.15
CA PHE A 305 -36.17 -18.23 17.37
C PHE A 305 -35.77 -19.44 18.23
N THR A 306 -35.92 -20.66 17.70
CA THR A 306 -35.45 -21.91 18.32
C THR A 306 -35.00 -22.95 17.29
N GLY A 307 -33.84 -23.59 17.54
CA GLY A 307 -33.29 -24.62 16.65
C GLY A 307 -32.02 -24.18 15.93
N GLU A 308 -31.38 -25.12 15.23
CA GLU A 308 -30.31 -24.86 14.26
C GLU A 308 -30.96 -24.59 12.91
N PHE A 309 -30.57 -23.49 12.27
CA PHE A 309 -31.22 -22.93 11.10
C PHE A 309 -30.29 -23.06 9.89
N GLU A 310 -30.88 -23.15 8.69
CA GLU A 310 -30.14 -23.30 7.43
C GLU A 310 -29.36 -22.02 7.08
N LEU A 311 -29.90 -20.85 7.44
CA LEU A 311 -29.15 -19.59 7.51
C LEU A 311 -28.74 -19.27 8.95
N PRO A 312 -27.60 -18.58 9.19
CA PRO A 312 -27.19 -18.17 10.52
C PRO A 312 -28.31 -17.43 11.25
N ARG A 313 -28.63 -17.85 12.49
CA ARG A 313 -29.73 -17.26 13.28
C ARG A 313 -29.67 -15.72 13.30
N GLU A 314 -28.48 -15.17 13.46
CA GLU A 314 -28.21 -13.74 13.55
C GLU A 314 -28.71 -12.97 12.33
N GLU A 315 -28.65 -13.58 11.15
CA GLU A 315 -29.14 -13.02 9.90
C GLU A 315 -30.67 -12.93 9.88
N TRP A 316 -31.35 -13.98 10.33
CA TRP A 316 -32.80 -13.95 10.52
C TRP A 316 -33.24 -12.93 11.57
N GLU A 317 -32.47 -12.76 12.65
CA GLU A 317 -32.76 -11.73 13.65
C GLU A 317 -32.59 -10.31 13.08
N ALA A 318 -31.58 -10.09 12.24
CA ALA A 318 -31.33 -8.81 11.58
C ALA A 318 -32.47 -8.47 10.59
N ARG A 319 -32.84 -9.41 9.72
CA ARG A 319 -33.94 -9.24 8.75
C ARG A 319 -35.29 -8.95 9.43
N ALA A 320 -35.58 -9.65 10.54
CA ALA A 320 -36.78 -9.38 11.33
C ALA A 320 -36.76 -7.97 11.95
N ARG A 321 -35.60 -7.49 12.45
CA ARG A 321 -35.46 -6.13 12.99
C ARG A 321 -35.61 -5.06 11.92
N ALA A 322 -35.03 -5.27 10.73
CA ALA A 322 -35.15 -4.36 9.60
C ALA A 322 -36.61 -4.17 9.16
N ALA A 323 -37.41 -5.25 9.20
CA ALA A 323 -38.86 -5.19 8.95
C ALA A 323 -39.69 -4.66 10.15
N GLY A 324 -39.05 -4.09 11.17
CA GLY A 324 -39.71 -3.44 12.30
C GLY A 324 -40.14 -4.38 13.44
N PHE A 325 -39.67 -5.63 13.49
CA PHE A 325 -40.00 -6.58 14.56
C PHE A 325 -38.95 -6.60 15.67
N THR A 326 -39.38 -6.83 16.91
CA THR A 326 -38.46 -7.01 18.04
C THR A 326 -38.11 -8.49 18.20
N VAL A 327 -36.82 -8.81 18.38
CA VAL A 327 -36.36 -10.20 18.50
C VAL A 327 -35.94 -10.53 19.93
N GLY A 328 -36.33 -11.71 20.44
CA GLY A 328 -35.81 -12.22 21.71
C GLY A 328 -36.46 -13.52 22.20
N GLY A 329 -36.31 -13.82 23.50
CA GLY A 329 -36.84 -15.05 24.08
C GLY A 329 -38.38 -15.18 24.06
N VAL A 330 -38.89 -16.41 24.22
CA VAL A 330 -40.34 -16.73 24.18
C VAL A 330 -41.07 -16.16 25.40
N VAL A 331 -41.90 -15.15 25.16
CA VAL A 331 -42.83 -14.51 26.10
C VAL A 331 -44.23 -14.44 25.50
N LYS A 332 -45.27 -14.23 26.32
CA LYS A 332 -46.68 -14.19 25.86
C LYS A 332 -46.97 -13.16 24.75
N LYS A 333 -46.12 -12.13 24.60
CA LYS A 333 -46.26 -11.07 23.59
C LYS A 333 -45.65 -11.44 22.23
N ASN A 334 -45.03 -12.61 22.08
CA ASN A 334 -44.49 -13.03 20.80
C ASN A 334 -45.62 -13.32 19.79
N CYS A 335 -45.50 -12.77 18.59
CA CYS A 335 -46.43 -13.03 17.50
C CYS A 335 -46.19 -14.40 16.87
N VAL A 336 -44.93 -14.83 16.72
CA VAL A 336 -44.55 -16.16 16.24
C VAL A 336 -43.27 -16.67 16.90
N LEU A 337 -43.12 -17.99 16.94
CA LEU A 337 -41.87 -18.68 17.20
C LEU A 337 -41.39 -19.35 15.91
N VAL A 338 -40.23 -18.94 15.42
CA VAL A 338 -39.59 -19.52 14.23
C VAL A 338 -38.76 -20.71 14.67
N ALA A 339 -39.01 -21.87 14.07
CA ALA A 339 -38.32 -23.10 14.37
C ALA A 339 -37.84 -23.81 13.10
N ALA A 340 -36.66 -24.42 13.19
CA ALA A 340 -36.09 -25.22 12.10
C ALA A 340 -37.01 -26.34 11.61
N VAL A 341 -37.86 -26.86 12.50
CA VAL A 341 -38.92 -27.83 12.16
C VAL A 341 -40.20 -27.48 12.91
N ASN A 342 -41.33 -27.41 12.21
CA ASN A 342 -42.64 -27.03 12.77
C ASN A 342 -43.09 -27.93 13.94
N GLU A 343 -42.61 -29.18 14.01
CA GLU A 343 -42.92 -30.14 15.07
C GLU A 343 -41.97 -30.08 16.28
N SER A 344 -41.07 -29.10 16.36
CA SER A 344 -40.01 -29.02 17.38
C SER A 344 -40.52 -29.27 18.81
N ARG A 345 -39.79 -30.13 19.54
CA ARG A 345 -40.07 -30.51 20.94
C ARG A 345 -39.26 -29.71 21.97
N SER A 346 -38.57 -28.65 21.55
CA SER A 346 -37.70 -27.84 22.41
C SER A 346 -38.48 -27.21 23.59
N GLY A 347 -37.78 -26.89 24.68
CA GLY A 347 -38.39 -26.21 25.83
C GLY A 347 -39.07 -24.88 25.45
N LYS A 348 -38.53 -24.17 24.45
CA LYS A 348 -39.11 -22.95 23.86
C LYS A 348 -40.37 -23.25 23.06
N ALA A 349 -40.39 -24.32 22.27
CA ALA A 349 -41.58 -24.76 21.54
C ALA A 349 -42.70 -25.25 22.49
N LYS A 350 -42.37 -25.95 23.58
CA LYS A 350 -43.32 -26.29 24.65
C LYS A 350 -43.89 -25.03 25.31
N LYS A 351 -43.05 -24.04 25.60
CA LYS A 351 -43.46 -22.76 26.18
C LYS A 351 -44.30 -21.91 25.21
N ALA A 352 -44.01 -21.95 23.91
CA ALA A 352 -44.82 -21.28 22.88
C ALA A 352 -46.22 -21.90 22.79
N ARG A 353 -46.31 -23.24 22.73
CA ARG A 353 -47.61 -23.96 22.75
C ARG A 353 -48.41 -23.67 24.02
N ALA A 354 -47.76 -23.66 25.19
CA ALA A 354 -48.41 -23.34 26.46
C ALA A 354 -48.93 -21.89 26.55
N ASN A 355 -48.37 -20.98 25.74
CA ASN A 355 -48.79 -19.58 25.64
C ASN A 355 -49.64 -19.28 24.38
N GLY A 356 -50.00 -20.30 23.59
CA GLY A 356 -50.80 -20.13 22.37
C GLY A 356 -50.09 -19.43 21.21
N ILE A 357 -48.75 -19.39 21.21
CA ILE A 357 -47.95 -18.69 20.18
C ILE A 357 -47.75 -19.64 18.97
N PRO A 358 -48.10 -19.21 17.73
CA PRO A 358 -47.89 -19.99 16.52
C PRO A 358 -46.41 -20.31 16.26
N ILE A 359 -46.13 -21.51 15.73
CA ILE A 359 -44.79 -21.96 15.36
C ILE A 359 -44.72 -22.05 13.83
N ILE A 360 -43.72 -21.40 13.22
CA ILE A 360 -43.54 -21.33 11.76
C ILE A 360 -42.10 -21.72 11.37
N SER A 361 -41.89 -22.06 10.10
CA SER A 361 -40.57 -22.43 9.56
C SER A 361 -39.76 -21.21 9.10
N GLU A 362 -38.48 -21.40 8.77
CA GLU A 362 -37.62 -20.35 8.19
C GLU A 362 -38.18 -19.82 6.86
N THR A 363 -38.65 -20.73 6.00
CA THR A 363 -39.23 -20.38 4.69
C THR A 363 -40.54 -19.59 4.85
N ASP A 364 -41.36 -19.92 5.86
CA ASP A 364 -42.58 -19.17 6.17
C ASP A 364 -42.27 -17.73 6.62
N LEU A 365 -41.21 -17.54 7.40
CA LEU A 365 -40.78 -16.22 7.86
C LEU A 365 -40.31 -15.35 6.68
N ALA A 366 -39.51 -15.91 5.78
CA ALA A 366 -39.00 -15.21 4.59
C ALA A 366 -40.12 -14.55 3.77
N GLN A 367 -41.16 -15.33 3.45
CA GLN A 367 -42.30 -14.84 2.67
C GLN A 367 -43.14 -13.80 3.41
N LEU A 368 -43.34 -13.96 4.72
CA LEU A 368 -44.13 -13.01 5.51
C LEU A 368 -43.44 -11.64 5.60
N LEU A 369 -42.11 -11.60 5.64
CA LEU A 369 -41.33 -10.35 5.62
C LEU A 369 -41.35 -9.66 4.24
N SER A 370 -41.32 -10.43 3.15
CA SER A 370 -41.39 -9.90 1.78
C SER A 370 -42.76 -9.27 1.46
N ARG A 371 -43.86 -9.90 1.87
CA ARG A 371 -45.23 -9.33 1.69
C ARG A 371 -45.46 -8.01 2.44
N LEU A 372 -44.80 -7.83 3.59
CA LEU A 372 -44.88 -6.58 4.34
C LEU A 372 -44.18 -5.43 3.60
N HIS A 373 -43.08 -5.72 2.91
CA HIS A 373 -42.40 -4.73 2.06
C HIS A 373 -43.26 -4.36 0.85
N GLN A 374 -43.84 -5.32 0.12
CA GLN A 374 -44.67 -5.01 -1.06
C GLN A 374 -45.94 -4.22 -0.74
N LYS A 375 -46.58 -4.47 0.40
CA LYS A 375 -47.81 -3.75 0.78
C LYS A 375 -47.54 -2.27 1.11
N ALA A 376 -46.35 -1.95 1.63
CA ALA A 376 -45.92 -0.57 1.85
C ALA A 376 -45.63 0.18 0.54
N THR A 377 -45.26 -0.53 -0.53
CA THR A 377 -44.95 0.06 -1.85
C THR A 377 -46.20 0.32 -2.70
N VAL A 378 -47.25 -0.50 -2.57
CA VAL A 378 -48.46 -0.42 -3.41
C VAL A 378 -49.44 0.67 -2.96
N GLU A 379 -49.49 1.02 -1.67
CA GLU A 379 -50.37 2.07 -1.15
C GLU A 379 -49.90 3.50 -1.53
N ALA A 380 -48.71 3.66 -2.11
CA ALA A 380 -48.13 4.96 -2.51
C ALA A 380 -48.40 5.38 -3.97
N VAL A 381 -49.10 4.55 -4.79
CA VAL A 381 -49.18 4.74 -6.26
C VAL A 381 -50.52 5.33 -6.74
N GLU A 382 -51.56 5.43 -5.92
CA GLU A 382 -52.88 5.93 -6.34
C GLU A 382 -53.24 7.29 -5.68
N SER A 383 -52.91 8.42 -6.34
CA SER A 383 -53.71 9.66 -6.50
C SER A 383 -52.90 10.97 -6.49
N THR A 384 -52.90 11.71 -7.60
CA THR A 384 -52.56 13.15 -7.70
C THR A 384 -53.37 13.83 -8.82
N PRO A 385 -53.86 15.07 -8.59
CA PRO A 385 -53.56 16.19 -9.51
C PRO A 385 -53.47 17.64 -8.92
N ASP A 386 -52.53 18.47 -9.47
CA ASP A 386 -52.48 19.93 -9.85
C ASP A 386 -52.55 21.20 -8.90
N LEU A 387 -51.46 22.05 -8.90
CA LEU A 387 -51.25 23.57 -8.94
C LEU A 387 -50.20 24.31 -7.98
N GLU A 388 -49.16 24.99 -8.52
CA GLU A 388 -47.99 25.74 -7.90
C GLU A 388 -48.28 27.01 -7.02
N ALA A 389 -47.40 27.34 -6.05
CA ALA A 389 -47.23 28.68 -5.41
C ALA A 389 -45.80 28.91 -4.85
N ALA A 390 -45.30 30.15 -4.78
CA ALA A 390 -43.97 30.50 -4.25
C ALA A 390 -44.00 30.81 -2.73
N ASN A 391 -43.00 30.31 -2.00
CA ASN A 391 -42.99 30.24 -0.54
C ASN A 391 -42.93 31.61 0.19
N PHE A 392 -42.29 32.65 -0.38
CA PHE A 392 -42.25 34.02 0.18
C PHE A 392 -42.55 35.14 -0.86
N PRO A 393 -43.84 35.37 -1.21
CA PRO A 393 -44.23 36.25 -2.34
C PRO A 393 -43.85 37.74 -2.20
N TRP A 394 -43.43 38.19 -1.02
CA TRP A 394 -43.09 39.58 -0.72
C TRP A 394 -41.58 39.86 -0.72
N PHE A 395 -40.74 38.82 -0.86
CA PHE A 395 -39.28 38.93 -0.82
C PHE A 395 -38.71 38.89 -2.24
N THR A 396 -38.06 39.97 -2.69
CA THR A 396 -37.66 40.17 -4.10
C THR A 396 -36.14 40.20 -4.34
N ASP A 397 -35.33 39.83 -3.35
CA ASP A 397 -33.87 39.81 -3.47
C ASP A 397 -33.42 38.39 -3.84
N GLY A 398 -32.87 38.20 -5.05
CA GLY A 398 -32.80 36.94 -5.81
C GLY A 398 -31.89 35.81 -5.29
N GLN A 399 -31.68 35.72 -3.98
CA GLN A 399 -31.10 34.57 -3.28
C GLN A 399 -31.89 34.37 -1.98
N GLU A 400 -32.70 33.31 -1.88
CA GLU A 400 -33.48 32.99 -0.68
C GLU A 400 -32.59 32.42 0.45
N ASP A 401 -31.61 33.20 0.92
CA ASP A 401 -30.95 32.91 2.19
C ASP A 401 -31.99 33.11 3.31
N PRO A 402 -32.34 32.08 4.11
CA PRO A 402 -33.36 32.20 5.13
C PRO A 402 -33.10 33.31 6.15
N ARG A 403 -31.82 33.64 6.39
CA ARG A 403 -31.44 34.76 7.25
C ARG A 403 -31.68 36.12 6.59
N SER A 404 -31.49 36.22 5.28
CA SER A 404 -31.81 37.43 4.51
C SER A 404 -33.33 37.70 4.53
N VAL A 405 -34.15 36.66 4.32
CA VAL A 405 -35.61 36.73 4.41
C VAL A 405 -36.04 37.17 5.81
N ALA A 406 -35.50 36.54 6.86
CA ALA A 406 -35.81 36.90 8.24
C ALA A 406 -35.42 38.36 8.58
N ARG A 407 -34.27 38.83 8.10
CA ARG A 407 -33.82 40.22 8.29
C ARG A 407 -34.70 41.22 7.57
N SER A 408 -35.09 40.94 6.33
CA SER A 408 -36.00 41.80 5.58
C SER A 408 -37.39 41.85 6.23
N TRP A 409 -37.92 40.71 6.72
CA TRP A 409 -39.18 40.70 7.47
C TRP A 409 -39.11 41.52 8.77
N ILE A 410 -38.02 41.39 9.52
CA ILE A 410 -37.79 42.16 10.76
C ILE A 410 -37.66 43.67 10.47
N ALA A 411 -37.08 44.05 9.33
CA ALA A 411 -36.86 45.45 8.95
C ALA A 411 -38.14 46.09 8.40
N ASP A 412 -38.82 45.42 7.46
CA ASP A 412 -39.80 46.07 6.58
C ASP A 412 -41.25 45.66 6.87
N LYS A 413 -41.46 44.58 7.63
CA LYS A 413 -42.80 43.97 7.87
C LYS A 413 -43.08 43.66 9.34
N SER A 414 -42.38 44.33 10.26
CA SER A 414 -42.35 43.98 11.68
C SER A 414 -43.69 44.02 12.45
N SER A 415 -44.70 44.72 11.92
CA SER A 415 -46.05 44.82 12.52
C SER A 415 -47.02 43.74 12.03
N LEU A 416 -46.65 42.94 11.03
CA LEU A 416 -47.48 41.84 10.51
C LEU A 416 -47.25 40.56 11.33
N LYS A 417 -48.25 39.68 11.33
CA LYS A 417 -48.17 38.39 12.02
C LYS A 417 -47.13 37.50 11.35
N LEU A 418 -46.41 36.70 12.11
CA LEU A 418 -45.42 35.76 11.56
C LEU A 418 -46.06 34.71 10.65
N SER A 419 -47.33 34.34 10.85
CA SER A 419 -48.08 33.46 9.95
C SER A 419 -48.37 34.08 8.58
N GLU A 420 -48.30 35.40 8.44
CA GLU A 420 -48.50 36.10 7.16
C GLU A 420 -47.21 36.18 6.33
N MET A 421 -46.11 35.64 6.86
CA MET A 421 -44.81 35.60 6.19
C MET A 421 -44.78 34.64 5.01
N SER A 422 -45.53 33.54 5.06
CA SER A 422 -45.63 32.58 3.96
C SER A 422 -47.04 31.98 3.95
N PRO A 423 -47.61 31.69 2.76
CA PRO A 423 -48.86 30.96 2.65
C PRO A 423 -48.81 29.56 3.31
N CYS A 424 -47.61 29.00 3.46
CA CYS A 424 -47.35 27.66 3.98
C CYS A 424 -47.23 27.62 5.51
N LEU A 425 -47.38 28.75 6.21
CA LEU A 425 -47.33 28.81 7.68
C LEU A 425 -48.72 28.80 8.32
N ARG A 426 -48.93 27.90 9.27
CA ARG A 426 -50.15 27.86 10.10
C ARG A 426 -49.94 28.58 11.42
N SER A 427 -50.93 29.35 11.89
CA SER A 427 -50.82 30.16 13.12
C SER A 427 -50.41 29.37 14.37
N ASN A 428 -50.72 28.06 14.42
CA ASN A 428 -50.40 27.17 15.53
C ASN A 428 -49.08 26.40 15.39
N LEU A 429 -48.34 26.57 14.29
CA LEU A 429 -47.06 25.91 14.07
C LEU A 429 -46.01 26.45 15.05
N LEU A 430 -45.28 25.54 15.70
CA LEU A 430 -44.11 25.90 16.51
C LEU A 430 -42.86 25.39 15.76
N PRO A 431 -42.03 26.29 15.21
CA PRO A 431 -40.85 25.90 14.46
C PRO A 431 -39.90 24.99 15.26
N GLU A 432 -39.34 23.99 14.59
CA GLU A 432 -38.31 23.13 15.17
C GLU A 432 -37.05 23.95 15.52
N GLY A 433 -36.40 23.61 16.63
CA GLY A 433 -35.20 24.32 17.11
C GLY A 433 -35.46 25.47 18.11
N ILE A 434 -36.71 25.83 18.38
CA ILE A 434 -37.04 26.78 19.46
C ILE A 434 -37.03 26.08 20.82
N ASP A 435 -36.09 26.46 21.69
CA ASP A 435 -36.00 25.92 23.06
C ASP A 435 -37.17 26.40 23.95
N THR A 436 -38.19 25.56 24.05
CA THR A 436 -39.39 25.77 24.89
C THR A 436 -39.10 25.85 26.39
N SER A 437 -37.90 25.50 26.84
CA SER A 437 -37.51 25.61 28.25
C SER A 437 -37.24 27.07 28.67
N ARG A 438 -36.89 27.97 27.73
CA ARG A 438 -36.57 29.38 27.96
C ARG A 438 -37.77 30.16 28.49
N THR A 439 -37.55 31.00 29.51
CA THR A 439 -38.62 31.79 30.15
C THR A 439 -39.32 32.77 29.20
N CYS A 440 -38.59 33.34 28.23
CA CYS A 440 -39.18 34.21 27.20
C CYS A 440 -40.07 33.43 26.21
N VAL A 441 -39.69 32.20 25.82
CA VAL A 441 -40.51 31.34 24.95
C VAL A 441 -41.78 30.88 25.68
N LYS A 442 -41.67 30.49 26.96
CA LYS A 442 -42.86 30.16 27.77
C LYS A 442 -43.83 31.34 27.92
N ARG A 443 -43.32 32.57 27.99
CA ARG A 443 -44.13 33.80 28.03
C ARG A 443 -44.79 34.08 26.67
N TRP A 444 -44.06 33.88 25.58
CA TRP A 444 -44.59 33.97 24.23
C TRP A 444 -45.75 32.99 24.00
N LEU A 445 -45.55 31.70 24.28
CA LEU A 445 -46.57 30.67 24.11
C LEU A 445 -47.80 30.85 25.02
N ASN A 446 -47.62 31.50 26.18
CA ASN A 446 -48.74 31.84 27.07
C ASN A 446 -49.55 33.05 26.58
N LEU A 447 -48.91 34.04 25.97
CA LEU A 447 -49.58 35.22 25.42
C LEU A 447 -50.22 34.93 24.06
N TYR A 448 -49.60 34.03 23.28
CA TYR A 448 -50.04 33.61 21.95
C TYR A 448 -50.11 32.08 21.91
N PRO A 449 -51.27 31.48 22.27
CA PRO A 449 -51.48 30.03 22.17
C PRO A 449 -51.34 29.48 20.74
N ALA A 450 -51.54 30.35 19.74
CA ALA A 450 -51.15 30.17 18.35
C ALA A 450 -49.86 31.00 18.12
N PRO A 451 -48.66 30.40 18.17
CA PRO A 451 -47.41 31.14 18.31
C PRO A 451 -47.11 32.13 17.17
N LEU A 452 -47.52 31.81 15.93
CA LEU A 452 -47.25 32.64 14.75
C LEU A 452 -48.27 33.78 14.54
N ASP A 453 -49.29 33.88 15.40
CA ASP A 453 -50.15 35.08 15.45
C ASP A 453 -49.45 36.30 16.06
N ALA A 454 -48.27 36.12 16.67
CA ALA A 454 -47.45 37.21 17.16
C ALA A 454 -46.75 37.92 15.99
N SER A 455 -46.62 39.25 16.08
CA SER A 455 -45.76 40.05 15.19
C SER A 455 -44.32 40.17 15.73
N VAL A 456 -43.41 40.69 14.92
CA VAL A 456 -42.02 40.97 15.37
C VAL A 456 -42.03 42.06 16.47
N GLU A 457 -42.95 43.02 16.41
CA GLU A 457 -43.14 44.02 17.47
C GLU A 457 -43.65 43.39 18.78
N ASP A 458 -44.57 42.44 18.70
CA ASP A 458 -45.06 41.72 19.88
C ASP A 458 -43.93 40.92 20.55
N LEU A 459 -43.11 40.24 19.75
CA LEU A 459 -41.96 39.48 20.25
C LEU A 459 -40.90 40.38 20.90
N LYS A 460 -40.65 41.58 20.36
CA LYS A 460 -39.75 42.58 20.96
C LYS A 460 -40.21 43.03 22.35
N ASN A 461 -41.52 43.06 22.60
CA ASN A 461 -42.10 43.50 23.87
C ASN A 461 -42.11 42.39 24.95
N ILE A 462 -41.74 41.15 24.61
CA ILE A 462 -41.64 40.05 25.59
C ILE A 462 -40.35 40.19 26.40
N PRO A 463 -40.41 40.30 27.74
CA PRO A 463 -39.22 40.48 28.56
C PRO A 463 -38.28 39.27 28.45
N GLY A 464 -37.07 39.52 27.92
CA GLY A 464 -36.03 38.51 27.67
C GLY A 464 -35.75 38.23 26.19
N VAL A 465 -36.45 38.89 25.25
CA VAL A 465 -36.18 38.83 23.82
C VAL A 465 -35.33 40.05 23.40
N GLY A 466 -34.04 39.82 23.15
CA GLY A 466 -33.13 40.83 22.58
C GLY A 466 -32.96 40.66 21.07
N ALA A 467 -32.30 41.61 20.40
CA ALA A 467 -32.16 41.64 18.92
C ALA A 467 -31.67 40.30 18.32
N LYS A 468 -30.69 39.65 18.95
CA LYS A 468 -30.17 38.35 18.50
C LYS A 468 -31.20 37.21 18.65
N THR A 469 -31.91 37.16 19.77
CA THR A 469 -32.94 36.13 20.01
C THR A 469 -34.18 36.36 19.13
N LEU A 470 -34.48 37.62 18.80
CA LEU A 470 -35.53 37.96 17.87
C LEU A 470 -35.22 37.45 16.45
N GLU A 471 -34.00 37.71 15.96
CA GLU A 471 -33.53 37.20 14.65
C GLU A 471 -33.54 35.66 14.62
N GLU A 472 -33.10 35.01 15.70
CA GLU A 472 -33.17 33.55 15.85
C GLU A 472 -34.61 33.01 15.75
N PHE A 473 -35.59 33.67 16.38
CA PHE A 473 -36.98 33.22 16.35
C PHE A 473 -37.62 33.39 14.96
N VAL A 474 -37.42 34.56 14.33
CA VAL A 474 -37.99 34.81 12.98
C VAL A 474 -37.32 33.93 11.94
N HIS A 475 -36.01 33.69 12.05
CA HIS A 475 -35.29 32.76 11.17
C HIS A 475 -35.83 31.33 11.29
N ALA A 476 -36.14 30.83 12.50
CA ALA A 476 -36.75 29.52 12.65
C ALA A 476 -38.12 29.42 11.97
N VAL A 477 -38.90 30.52 11.98
CA VAL A 477 -40.19 30.58 11.26
C VAL A 477 -40.00 30.53 9.74
N VAL A 478 -38.97 31.20 9.20
CA VAL A 478 -38.63 31.11 7.76
C VAL A 478 -38.26 29.68 7.37
N ILE A 479 -37.46 28.99 8.17
CA ILE A 479 -37.11 27.58 7.91
C ILE A 479 -38.37 26.69 7.93
N ALA A 480 -39.25 26.88 8.93
CA ALA A 480 -40.49 26.11 9.02
C ALA A 480 -41.47 26.36 7.86
N ALA A 481 -41.39 27.51 7.19
CA ALA A 481 -42.16 27.78 5.98
C ALA A 481 -41.56 27.08 4.75
N LEU A 482 -40.23 27.03 4.66
CA LEU A 482 -39.51 26.32 3.59
C LEU A 482 -39.71 24.80 3.66
N ASP A 483 -39.96 24.26 4.85
CA ASP A 483 -40.16 22.83 5.07
C ASP A 483 -41.59 22.32 4.78
N GLU A 484 -42.60 23.19 4.55
CA GLU A 484 -44.01 22.76 4.32
C GLU A 484 -44.42 22.53 2.83
N GLU A 485 -43.52 22.67 1.84
CA GLU A 485 -43.85 22.53 0.39
C GLU A 485 -43.38 21.20 -0.27
N ASP A 486 -44.08 20.09 0.00
CA ASP A 486 -43.98 18.85 -0.81
C ASP A 486 -45.34 18.48 -1.44
N ASP A 487 -46.16 19.49 -1.79
CA ASP A 487 -47.48 19.29 -2.41
C ASP A 487 -47.88 20.48 -3.31
N TYR A 488 -48.08 20.19 -4.61
CA TYR A 488 -48.79 20.95 -5.67
C TYR A 488 -48.01 21.73 -6.77
N LEU A 489 -48.42 21.49 -8.03
CA LEU A 489 -47.71 21.68 -9.31
C LEU A 489 -48.60 22.34 -10.39
N SER A 490 -48.31 23.52 -10.98
CA SER A 490 -48.75 23.99 -12.34
C SER A 490 -48.59 25.50 -12.59
N SER A 491 -47.91 25.78 -13.72
CA SER A 491 -48.04 26.87 -14.71
C SER A 491 -49.15 27.94 -14.57
N ASP A 492 -48.88 29.21 -14.89
CA ASP A 492 -48.76 29.72 -16.28
C ASP A 492 -48.68 31.28 -16.38
N THR A 493 -47.89 31.77 -17.34
CA THR A 493 -48.00 33.06 -18.09
C THR A 493 -47.72 34.47 -17.49
N LEU A 494 -46.88 35.22 -18.24
CA LEU A 494 -47.12 36.54 -18.92
C LEU A 494 -46.26 37.80 -18.54
N TYR A 495 -45.32 38.20 -19.44
CA TYR A 495 -45.08 39.54 -20.07
C TYR A 495 -44.30 40.72 -19.42
N LEU A 496 -43.41 41.32 -20.28
CA LEU A 496 -42.95 42.74 -20.41
C LEU A 496 -41.97 43.28 -19.33
N GLU A 497 -41.03 44.21 -19.55
CA GLU A 497 -40.32 44.86 -20.67
C GLU A 497 -39.18 45.68 -20.01
N GLU A 498 -38.08 45.89 -20.73
CA GLU A 498 -37.15 47.05 -20.74
C GLU A 498 -36.80 47.82 -19.45
N ALA A 499 -35.48 47.96 -19.20
CA ALA A 499 -34.88 49.27 -18.94
C ALA A 499 -33.38 49.27 -19.27
N GLU A 500 -33.04 49.99 -20.34
CA GLU A 500 -31.69 50.39 -20.74
C GLU A 500 -31.01 51.24 -19.65
N ALA A 501 -29.71 51.02 -19.47
CA ALA A 501 -28.78 52.08 -19.06
C ALA A 501 -27.38 51.79 -19.64
N GLU A 502 -27.01 52.62 -20.62
CA GLU A 502 -25.75 52.64 -21.35
C GLU A 502 -24.51 52.71 -20.44
N VAL A 503 -23.54 51.82 -20.69
CA VAL A 503 -22.11 52.14 -20.56
C VAL A 503 -21.38 51.55 -21.77
N SER A 504 -20.74 52.42 -22.53
CA SER A 504 -20.01 52.12 -23.76
C SER A 504 -18.70 51.38 -23.50
N GLU A 505 -18.60 50.12 -23.92
CA GLU A 505 -17.35 49.41 -24.27
C GLU A 505 -17.71 48.30 -25.27
N VAL A 506 -17.93 48.68 -26.54
CA VAL A 506 -18.09 47.74 -27.65
C VAL A 506 -16.95 48.01 -28.63
N ASP A 507 -15.91 47.15 -28.62
CA ASP A 507 -15.13 46.81 -29.84
C ASP A 507 -14.09 45.67 -29.67
N ASP A 508 -13.81 45.15 -28.46
CA ASP A 508 -12.67 44.21 -28.28
C ASP A 508 -12.98 42.73 -28.63
N ALA A 509 -14.21 42.25 -28.46
CA ALA A 509 -14.52 40.83 -28.61
C ALA A 509 -14.61 40.37 -30.08
N GLU A 510 -15.20 41.17 -30.97
CA GLU A 510 -15.26 40.89 -32.42
C GLU A 510 -13.86 40.96 -33.06
N SER A 511 -12.99 41.85 -32.59
CA SER A 511 -11.60 41.96 -33.05
C SER A 511 -10.76 40.70 -32.73
N VAL A 512 -10.91 40.13 -31.53
CA VAL A 512 -10.15 38.93 -31.11
C VAL A 512 -10.55 37.71 -31.94
N VAL A 513 -11.86 37.51 -32.13
CA VAL A 513 -12.37 36.37 -32.93
C VAL A 513 -11.93 36.51 -34.39
N SER A 514 -12.01 37.73 -34.95
CA SER A 514 -11.56 37.99 -36.32
C SER A 514 -10.05 37.77 -36.50
N ASP A 515 -9.21 38.25 -35.58
CA ASP A 515 -7.76 38.06 -35.65
C ASP A 515 -7.37 36.58 -35.43
N ALA A 516 -8.09 35.86 -34.56
CA ALA A 516 -7.90 34.42 -34.35
C ALA A 516 -8.29 33.60 -35.59
N ASP A 517 -9.41 33.93 -36.24
CA ASP A 517 -9.86 33.29 -37.48
C ASP A 517 -8.86 33.49 -38.62
N VAL A 518 -8.23 34.67 -38.73
CA VAL A 518 -7.17 34.95 -39.72
C VAL A 518 -5.97 34.03 -39.49
N LEU A 519 -5.57 33.82 -38.24
CA LEU A 519 -4.47 32.93 -37.87
C LEU A 519 -4.80 31.45 -38.11
N LEU A 520 -5.96 30.99 -37.64
CA LEU A 520 -6.41 29.60 -37.79
C LEU A 520 -6.66 29.24 -39.27
N SER A 521 -7.19 30.17 -40.07
CA SER A 521 -7.34 29.99 -41.51
C SER A 521 -5.99 29.85 -42.20
N TRP A 522 -4.99 30.64 -41.81
CA TRP A 522 -3.66 30.52 -42.38
C TRP A 522 -2.95 29.21 -41.99
N LEU A 523 -3.03 28.81 -40.72
CA LEU A 523 -2.44 27.56 -40.22
C LEU A 523 -3.11 26.32 -40.85
N SER A 524 -4.43 26.33 -41.01
CA SER A 524 -5.17 25.23 -41.65
C SER A 524 -4.84 25.09 -43.15
N ILE A 525 -4.60 26.20 -43.85
CA ILE A 525 -4.19 26.19 -45.26
C ILE A 525 -2.73 25.76 -45.43
N THR A 526 -1.84 26.17 -44.53
CA THR A 526 -0.40 25.91 -44.64
C THR A 526 0.05 24.62 -43.97
N ASN A 527 -0.79 24.03 -43.12
CA ASN A 527 -0.48 22.88 -42.27
C ASN A 527 0.80 23.10 -41.44
N GLN A 528 1.03 24.33 -40.99
CA GLN A 528 2.21 24.74 -40.21
C GLN A 528 1.86 24.85 -38.71
N GLN A 529 2.89 24.71 -37.87
CA GLN A 529 2.79 24.96 -36.42
C GLN A 529 3.11 26.43 -36.08
N LEU A 530 2.55 26.91 -34.96
CA LEU A 530 2.45 28.34 -34.60
C LEU A 530 3.79 29.07 -34.40
N ALA A 531 4.89 28.37 -34.13
CA ALA A 531 6.23 28.96 -34.07
C ALA A 531 7.27 27.90 -34.45
N PRO A 532 8.12 28.15 -35.47
CA PRO A 532 8.80 29.42 -35.71
C PRO A 532 8.39 30.18 -37.00
N LEU A 533 7.39 29.71 -37.75
CA LEU A 533 7.12 30.19 -39.13
C LEU A 533 6.27 31.46 -39.24
N VAL A 534 5.66 31.96 -38.16
CA VAL A 534 4.85 33.20 -38.20
C VAL A 534 5.69 34.42 -38.61
N ALA A 535 7.01 34.39 -38.40
CA ALA A 535 7.91 35.47 -38.86
C ALA A 535 7.90 35.65 -40.39
N GLU A 536 7.69 34.58 -41.15
CA GLU A 536 7.65 34.56 -42.63
C GLU A 536 6.22 34.67 -43.19
N ALA A 537 5.20 34.79 -42.34
CA ALA A 537 3.80 34.84 -42.75
C ALA A 537 3.42 36.17 -43.44
N PRO A 538 2.34 36.18 -44.25
CA PRO A 538 1.76 37.40 -44.82
C PRO A 538 1.50 38.48 -43.76
N GLU A 539 1.60 39.75 -44.16
CA GLU A 539 1.51 40.89 -43.24
C GLU A 539 0.21 40.91 -42.41
N SER A 540 -0.92 40.49 -42.98
CA SER A 540 -2.20 40.36 -42.28
C SER A 540 -2.16 39.37 -41.12
N VAL A 541 -1.51 38.22 -41.31
CA VAL A 541 -1.36 37.16 -40.29
C VAL A 541 -0.40 37.62 -39.18
N ARG A 542 0.68 38.31 -39.54
CA ARG A 542 1.63 38.88 -38.57
C ARG A 542 1.02 40.00 -37.73
N LEU A 543 0.18 40.84 -38.34
CA LEU A 543 -0.55 41.88 -37.62
C LEU A 543 -1.60 41.30 -36.68
N ALA A 544 -2.37 40.31 -37.13
CA ALA A 544 -3.34 39.59 -36.29
C ALA A 544 -2.65 38.90 -35.11
N ALA A 545 -1.54 38.18 -35.34
CA ALA A 545 -0.73 37.57 -34.29
C ALA A 545 -0.21 38.58 -33.26
N ARG A 546 0.34 39.72 -33.72
CA ARG A 546 0.82 40.77 -32.81
C ARG A 546 -0.31 41.41 -31.99
N ARG A 547 -1.51 41.55 -32.56
CA ARG A 547 -2.68 42.10 -31.85
C ARG A 547 -3.19 41.14 -30.79
N LEU A 548 -3.32 39.86 -31.13
CA LEU A 548 -3.66 38.81 -30.16
C LEU A 548 -2.62 38.70 -29.05
N ASP A 549 -1.32 38.75 -29.38
CA ASP A 549 -0.24 38.75 -28.39
C ASP A 549 -0.34 39.97 -27.45
N ALA A 550 -0.61 41.16 -28.00
CA ALA A 550 -0.77 42.38 -27.21
C ALA A 550 -2.01 42.34 -26.29
N GLN A 551 -3.14 41.84 -26.80
CA GLN A 551 -4.38 41.66 -26.03
C GLN A 551 -4.22 40.56 -24.95
N ALA A 552 -3.55 39.46 -25.26
CA ALA A 552 -3.23 38.39 -24.32
C ALA A 552 -2.30 38.90 -23.20
N ALA A 553 -1.27 39.68 -23.54
CA ALA A 553 -0.39 40.32 -22.56
C ALA A 553 -1.15 41.29 -21.65
N GLY A 554 -2.11 42.06 -22.20
CA GLY A 554 -2.98 42.94 -21.42
C GLY A 554 -3.86 42.17 -20.42
N ARG A 555 -4.52 41.10 -20.86
CA ARG A 555 -5.37 40.24 -20.01
C ARG A 555 -4.56 39.52 -18.93
N LEU A 556 -3.36 39.06 -19.25
CA LEU A 556 -2.45 38.44 -18.29
C LEU A 556 -1.98 39.43 -17.21
N ALA A 557 -1.64 40.67 -17.60
CA ALA A 557 -1.30 41.71 -16.63
C ALA A 557 -2.50 42.05 -15.72
N GLN A 558 -3.72 42.04 -16.26
CA GLN A 558 -4.94 42.26 -15.48
C GLN A 558 -5.18 41.14 -14.46
N SER A 559 -5.02 39.87 -14.85
CA SER A 559 -5.21 38.74 -13.92
C SER A 559 -4.18 38.74 -12.79
N VAL A 560 -2.91 39.01 -13.10
CA VAL A 560 -1.86 39.16 -12.07
C VAL A 560 -2.19 40.30 -11.11
N ASN A 561 -2.66 41.45 -11.62
CA ASN A 561 -3.06 42.58 -10.78
C ASN A 561 -4.29 42.26 -9.90
N GLN A 562 -5.22 41.45 -10.40
CA GLN A 562 -6.38 40.98 -9.62
C GLN A 562 -5.93 40.14 -8.44
N VAL A 563 -4.99 39.20 -8.63
CA VAL A 563 -4.38 38.43 -7.54
C VAL A 563 -3.74 39.36 -6.51
N ILE A 564 -2.89 40.30 -6.96
CA ILE A 564 -2.22 41.24 -6.06
C ILE A 564 -3.24 42.08 -5.27
N SER A 565 -4.31 42.53 -5.92
CA SER A 565 -5.38 43.28 -5.29
C SER A 565 -6.10 42.46 -4.22
N GLU A 566 -6.36 41.18 -4.50
CA GLU A 566 -7.03 40.28 -3.57
C GLU A 566 -6.17 40.02 -2.32
N PHE A 567 -4.87 39.76 -2.51
CA PHE A 567 -3.93 39.59 -1.40
C PHE A 567 -3.78 40.85 -0.54
N LYS A 568 -3.83 42.05 -1.16
CA LYS A 568 -3.88 43.33 -0.44
C LYS A 568 -5.17 43.48 0.34
N SER A 569 -6.31 43.11 -0.24
CA SER A 569 -7.63 43.13 0.41
C SER A 569 -7.64 42.25 1.66
N ILE A 570 -7.19 41.00 1.53
CA ILE A 570 -7.05 40.05 2.64
C ILE A 570 -6.20 40.63 3.77
N SER A 571 -5.08 41.27 3.43
CA SER A 571 -4.16 41.88 4.40
C SER A 571 -4.75 43.13 5.07
N ALA A 572 -5.63 43.86 4.38
CA ALA A 572 -6.26 45.09 4.89
C ALA A 572 -7.44 44.82 5.82
N GLU A 573 -8.16 43.72 5.63
CA GLU A 573 -9.31 43.33 6.47
C GLU A 573 -8.92 43.00 7.91
N ASP A 574 -7.83 42.24 8.09
CA ASP A 574 -7.31 41.87 9.40
C ASP A 574 -5.80 41.63 9.33
N PRO A 575 -4.98 42.30 10.16
CA PRO A 575 -3.53 42.08 10.20
C PRO A 575 -3.13 40.62 10.45
N ARG A 576 -4.00 39.83 11.12
CA ARG A 576 -3.76 38.40 11.37
C ARG A 576 -3.87 37.56 10.09
N HIS A 577 -4.69 37.99 9.12
CA HIS A 577 -4.85 37.26 7.87
C HIS A 577 -3.54 37.25 7.06
N ALA A 578 -2.81 38.36 7.04
CA ALA A 578 -1.52 38.44 6.36
C ALA A 578 -0.51 37.43 6.93
N ASP A 579 -0.41 37.32 8.26
CA ASP A 579 0.48 36.36 8.93
C ASP A 579 0.01 34.91 8.69
N ILE A 580 -1.30 34.63 8.76
CA ILE A 580 -1.83 33.28 8.48
C ILE A 580 -1.54 32.87 7.03
N VAL A 581 -1.74 33.77 6.06
CA VAL A 581 -1.50 33.49 4.65
C VAL A 581 -0.01 33.30 4.37
N SER A 582 0.85 34.17 4.88
CA SER A 582 2.30 34.15 4.58
C SER A 582 3.08 33.08 5.35
N GLU A 583 2.84 32.93 6.65
CA GLU A 583 3.64 32.08 7.56
C GLU A 583 3.10 30.66 7.70
N ARG A 584 1.89 30.39 7.18
CA ARG A 584 1.24 29.07 7.32
C ARG A 584 0.68 28.54 6.02
N ILE A 585 -0.19 29.29 5.34
CA ILE A 585 -0.82 28.79 4.09
C ILE A 585 0.22 28.68 2.98
N LEU A 586 0.98 29.75 2.70
CA LEU A 586 1.98 29.79 1.62
C LEU A 586 3.40 29.40 2.05
N ALA A 587 3.61 29.12 3.34
CA ALA A 587 4.94 28.81 3.86
C ALA A 587 5.38 27.40 3.45
N SER A 588 6.64 27.29 3.02
CA SER A 588 7.26 25.98 2.74
C SER A 588 7.43 25.15 4.01
N THR A 589 7.46 25.81 5.17
CA THR A 589 7.46 25.19 6.50
C THR A 589 6.41 25.89 7.35
N PRO A 590 5.16 25.39 7.39
CA PRO A 590 4.04 26.07 8.02
C PRO A 590 4.24 26.25 9.54
N MET A 591 4.10 27.48 10.02
CA MET A 591 4.08 27.78 11.46
C MET A 591 2.87 27.14 12.14
N SER A 592 3.03 26.65 13.37
CA SER A 592 1.94 25.97 14.07
C SER A 592 0.81 26.92 14.47
N LEU A 593 -0.42 26.40 14.60
CA LEU A 593 -1.58 27.16 15.11
C LEU A 593 -1.33 27.74 16.52
N GLU A 594 -0.52 27.06 17.32
CA GLU A 594 -0.21 27.48 18.69
C GLU A 594 0.76 28.67 18.71
N GLU A 595 1.76 28.67 17.84
CA GLU A 595 2.71 29.79 17.69
C GLU A 595 2.00 31.05 17.15
N LEU A 596 1.17 30.91 16.12
CA LEU A 596 0.35 32.01 15.61
C LEU A 596 -0.68 32.49 16.64
N GLY A 597 -1.28 31.58 17.39
CA GLY A 597 -2.20 31.91 18.49
C GLY A 597 -1.50 32.75 19.57
N LYS A 598 -0.29 32.34 20.00
CA LYS A 598 0.53 33.11 20.94
C LYS A 598 0.90 34.49 20.39
N ARG A 599 1.33 34.58 19.12
CA ARG A 599 1.73 35.84 18.46
C ARG A 599 0.59 36.85 18.43
N HIS A 600 -0.63 36.40 18.09
CA HIS A 600 -1.79 37.28 17.97
C HIS A 600 -2.66 37.33 19.24
N SER A 601 -2.21 36.74 20.34
CA SER A 601 -2.96 36.67 21.61
C SER A 601 -4.37 36.09 21.46
N VAL A 602 -4.52 35.04 20.64
CA VAL A 602 -5.79 34.32 20.41
C VAL A 602 -5.60 32.81 20.58
N THR A 603 -6.70 32.06 20.72
CA THR A 603 -6.63 30.59 20.85
C THR A 603 -6.23 29.93 19.51
N ARG A 604 -5.64 28.73 19.58
CA ARG A 604 -5.36 27.91 18.38
C ARG A 604 -6.61 27.66 17.52
N GLU A 605 -7.77 27.51 18.18
CA GLU A 605 -9.03 27.27 17.49
C GLU A 605 -9.48 28.52 16.74
N ARG A 606 -9.21 29.72 17.29
CA ARG A 606 -9.51 30.96 16.59
C ARG A 606 -8.65 31.13 15.33
N ILE A 607 -7.37 30.77 15.37
CA ILE A 607 -6.52 30.77 14.16
C ILE A 607 -7.06 29.77 13.13
N ARG A 608 -7.45 28.56 13.54
CA ARG A 608 -8.05 27.56 12.63
C ARG A 608 -9.33 28.06 11.96
N GLN A 609 -10.19 28.74 12.71
CA GLN A 609 -11.42 29.34 12.18
C GLN A 609 -11.16 30.45 11.16
N LEU A 610 -10.07 31.21 11.32
CA LEU A 610 -9.67 32.25 10.35
C LEU A 610 -8.98 31.64 9.12
N GLU A 611 -8.17 30.59 9.31
CA GLU A 611 -7.43 29.93 8.23
C GLU A 611 -8.36 29.27 7.19
N ARG A 612 -9.44 28.61 7.62
CA ARG A 612 -10.34 27.87 6.72
C ARG A 612 -10.91 28.73 5.57
N PRO A 613 -11.57 29.88 5.82
CA PRO A 613 -12.08 30.74 4.74
C PRO A 613 -10.96 31.42 3.94
N LEU A 614 -9.84 31.77 4.59
CA LEU A 614 -8.69 32.37 3.89
C LEU A 614 -8.07 31.42 2.88
N ARG A 615 -7.97 30.13 3.21
CA ARG A 615 -7.40 29.13 2.31
C ARG A 615 -8.21 28.98 1.03
N THR A 616 -9.55 28.94 1.14
CA THR A 616 -10.44 28.91 -0.02
C THR A 616 -10.28 30.18 -0.86
N ARG A 617 -10.37 31.36 -0.22
CA ARG A 617 -10.27 32.64 -0.90
C ARG A 617 -8.93 32.85 -1.64
N VAL A 618 -7.81 32.44 -1.04
CA VAL A 618 -6.49 32.50 -1.68
C VAL A 618 -6.40 31.53 -2.86
N ARG A 619 -6.95 30.31 -2.73
CA ARG A 619 -7.02 29.36 -3.84
C ARG A 619 -7.84 29.91 -5.00
N ASP A 620 -9.01 30.47 -4.73
CA ASP A 620 -9.92 31.00 -5.76
C ASP A 620 -9.26 32.14 -6.53
N ALA A 621 -8.57 33.04 -5.82
CA ALA A 621 -7.79 34.12 -6.43
C ALA A 621 -6.69 33.59 -7.36
N LEU A 622 -6.07 32.45 -7.02
CA LEU A 622 -4.98 31.85 -7.79
C LEU A 622 -5.46 30.85 -8.86
N SER A 623 -6.74 30.48 -8.89
CA SER A 623 -7.30 29.38 -9.70
C SER A 623 -6.84 29.39 -11.18
N PHE A 624 -6.96 30.54 -11.84
CA PHE A 624 -6.50 30.73 -13.22
C PHE A 624 -4.99 30.45 -13.38
N HIS A 625 -4.17 30.94 -12.45
CA HIS A 625 -2.72 30.75 -12.48
C HIS A 625 -2.31 29.33 -12.10
N ILE A 626 -3.04 28.66 -11.21
CA ILE A 626 -2.84 27.24 -10.90
C ILE A 626 -3.06 26.43 -12.18
N ALA A 627 -4.21 26.59 -12.84
CA ALA A 627 -4.51 25.88 -14.08
C ALA A 627 -3.49 26.19 -15.20
N ALA A 628 -3.08 27.46 -15.34
CA ALA A 628 -2.05 27.84 -16.31
C ALA A 628 -0.71 27.16 -16.04
N LEU A 629 -0.28 27.10 -14.77
CA LEU A 629 0.96 26.45 -14.37
C LEU A 629 0.92 24.94 -14.63
N GLU A 630 -0.17 24.28 -14.24
CA GLU A 630 -0.39 22.85 -14.45
C GLU A 630 -0.42 22.48 -15.95
N SER A 631 -0.93 23.37 -16.80
CA SER A 631 -0.92 23.17 -18.25
C SER A 631 0.45 23.35 -18.91
N GLN A 632 1.35 24.14 -18.29
CA GLN A 632 2.67 24.45 -18.84
C GLN A 632 3.73 23.40 -18.49
N ILE A 633 3.52 22.62 -17.43
CA ILE A 633 4.53 21.72 -16.88
C ILE A 633 4.11 20.28 -17.12
N THR A 634 4.67 19.71 -18.19
CA THR A 634 4.52 18.29 -18.53
C THR A 634 5.78 17.48 -18.21
N GLU A 635 6.92 18.16 -18.03
CA GLU A 635 8.20 17.55 -17.63
C GLU A 635 8.82 18.33 -16.45
N PRO A 636 9.68 17.69 -15.63
CA PRO A 636 10.37 18.36 -14.53
C PRO A 636 11.18 19.57 -15.00
N VAL A 637 11.01 20.71 -14.34
CA VAL A 637 11.63 21.98 -14.73
C VAL A 637 12.16 22.74 -13.53
N ARG A 638 13.26 23.48 -13.71
CA ARG A 638 13.76 24.39 -12.66
C ARG A 638 12.83 25.60 -12.54
N PRO A 639 12.46 26.04 -11.32
CA PRO A 639 11.67 27.25 -11.11
C PRO A 639 12.25 28.49 -11.81
N GLU A 640 13.57 28.57 -11.96
CA GLU A 640 14.26 29.67 -12.63
C GLU A 640 14.00 29.69 -14.14
N ASN A 641 13.87 28.52 -14.76
CA ASN A 641 13.55 28.41 -16.19
C ASN A 641 12.11 28.87 -16.45
N LEU A 642 11.18 28.56 -15.55
CA LEU A 642 9.79 29.06 -15.62
C LEU A 642 9.74 30.58 -15.53
N LYS A 643 10.50 31.17 -14.60
CA LYS A 643 10.60 32.64 -14.45
C LYS A 643 11.27 33.30 -15.64
N ALA A 644 12.27 32.64 -16.25
CA ALA A 644 12.93 33.14 -17.44
C ALA A 644 12.02 33.09 -18.68
N ALA A 645 11.20 32.04 -18.80
CA ALA A 645 10.20 31.92 -19.87
C ALA A 645 9.06 32.95 -19.69
N HIS A 646 8.66 33.18 -18.44
CA HIS A 646 7.52 34.01 -18.10
C HIS A 646 7.79 34.84 -16.83
N GLU A 647 8.23 36.09 -17.01
CA GLU A 647 8.70 36.97 -15.93
C GLU A 647 7.64 37.20 -14.83
N TYR A 648 6.35 37.16 -15.18
CA TYR A 648 5.25 37.38 -14.23
C TYR A 648 5.21 36.34 -13.09
N TRP A 649 5.79 35.15 -13.28
CA TRP A 649 5.95 34.14 -12.21
C TRP A 649 6.85 34.61 -11.06
N GLY A 650 7.73 35.58 -11.33
CA GLY A 650 8.57 36.25 -10.35
C GLY A 650 7.86 37.34 -9.55
N THR A 651 6.62 37.72 -9.92
CA THR A 651 5.90 38.82 -9.27
C THR A 651 5.61 38.51 -7.81
N PRO A 652 6.00 39.38 -6.86
CA PRO A 652 5.66 39.21 -5.45
C PRO A 652 4.15 39.36 -5.21
N VAL A 653 3.53 38.40 -4.51
CA VAL A 653 2.11 38.47 -4.15
C VAL A 653 1.89 38.80 -2.68
N LEU A 654 2.72 38.25 -1.78
CA LEU A 654 2.70 38.58 -0.35
C LEU A 654 4.06 38.25 0.30
N GLY A 655 4.66 39.22 1.00
CA GLY A 655 5.96 39.06 1.62
C GLY A 655 7.05 38.71 0.59
N GLN A 656 7.77 37.60 0.82
CA GLN A 656 8.78 37.07 -0.12
C GLN A 656 8.24 36.04 -1.12
N LYS A 657 6.95 35.69 -1.05
CA LYS A 657 6.35 34.67 -1.93
C LYS A 657 6.01 35.28 -3.29
N THR A 658 6.50 34.65 -4.35
CA THR A 658 6.15 35.01 -5.73
C THR A 658 4.86 34.32 -6.16
N LEU A 659 4.26 34.78 -7.25
CA LEU A 659 3.07 34.18 -7.85
C LEU A 659 3.27 32.69 -8.15
N LEU A 660 4.45 32.30 -8.65
CA LEU A 660 4.79 30.90 -8.87
C LEU A 660 4.75 30.08 -7.57
N GLY A 661 5.39 30.58 -6.51
CA GLY A 661 5.39 29.88 -5.22
C GLY A 661 4.00 29.77 -4.60
N ALA A 662 3.16 30.79 -4.80
CA ALA A 662 1.78 30.78 -4.34
C ALA A 662 0.92 29.79 -5.13
N ALA A 663 1.02 29.76 -6.46
CA ALA A 663 0.31 28.80 -7.30
C ALA A 663 0.72 27.36 -6.99
N LEU A 664 2.02 27.08 -6.86
CA LEU A 664 2.54 25.75 -6.50
C LEU A 664 2.02 25.23 -5.16
N THR A 665 1.75 26.12 -4.21
CA THR A 665 1.22 25.72 -2.89
C THR A 665 -0.17 25.07 -2.99
N PHE A 666 -0.93 25.41 -4.04
CA PHE A 666 -2.31 24.97 -4.23
C PHE A 666 -2.49 24.04 -5.43
N SER A 667 -1.42 23.70 -6.14
CA SER A 667 -1.47 22.70 -7.20
C SER A 667 -1.55 21.30 -6.58
N ASP A 668 -2.47 20.49 -7.09
CA ASP A 668 -2.62 19.09 -6.68
C ASP A 668 -1.84 18.15 -7.63
N SER A 669 -1.47 18.64 -8.81
CA SER A 669 -0.78 17.87 -9.85
C SER A 669 0.72 18.15 -9.94
N LEU A 670 1.22 19.23 -9.35
CA LEU A 670 2.63 19.61 -9.34
C LEU A 670 3.20 19.66 -7.92
N VAL A 671 4.49 19.35 -7.80
CA VAL A 671 5.23 19.45 -6.55
C VAL A 671 6.57 20.15 -6.77
N ASP A 672 7.01 20.94 -5.79
CA ASP A 672 8.38 21.42 -5.70
C ASP A 672 9.21 20.43 -4.86
N ARG A 673 10.09 19.67 -5.51
CA ARG A 673 10.99 18.69 -4.90
C ARG A 673 12.43 19.09 -5.16
N ASP A 674 13.17 19.44 -4.11
CA ASP A 674 14.61 19.72 -4.18
C ASP A 674 15.00 20.73 -5.29
N GLY A 675 14.15 21.75 -5.49
CA GLY A 675 14.35 22.80 -6.50
C GLY A 675 13.95 22.39 -7.91
N TRP A 676 13.10 21.38 -8.05
CA TRP A 676 12.44 20.98 -9.29
C TRP A 676 10.93 21.11 -9.13
N VAL A 677 10.29 21.76 -10.09
CA VAL A 677 8.83 21.69 -10.24
C VAL A 677 8.53 20.55 -11.19
N GLU A 678 7.80 19.55 -10.71
CA GLU A 678 7.51 18.34 -11.46
C GLU A 678 6.09 17.84 -11.21
N PRO A 679 5.50 17.07 -12.16
CA PRO A 679 4.27 16.33 -11.90
C PRO A 679 4.41 15.43 -10.67
N THR A 680 3.36 15.32 -9.84
CA THR A 680 3.38 14.49 -8.62
C THR A 680 3.67 13.02 -8.93
N THR A 681 3.34 12.56 -10.14
CA THR A 681 3.58 11.19 -10.62
C THR A 681 4.97 10.98 -11.23
N ALA A 682 5.72 12.03 -11.58
CA ALA A 682 6.94 11.92 -12.40
C ALA A 682 8.00 10.97 -11.80
N VAL A 683 8.25 11.06 -10.49
CA VAL A 683 9.19 10.17 -9.80
C VAL A 683 8.65 8.74 -9.72
N GLN A 684 7.35 8.58 -9.49
CA GLN A 684 6.73 7.26 -9.42
C GLN A 684 6.80 6.56 -10.79
N GLU A 685 6.44 7.25 -11.87
CA GLU A 685 6.53 6.76 -13.24
C GLU A 685 7.96 6.35 -13.61
N LEU A 686 8.96 7.17 -13.22
CA LEU A 686 10.38 6.82 -13.39
C LEU A 686 10.74 5.51 -12.67
N LEU A 687 10.32 5.35 -11.42
CA LEU A 687 10.63 4.16 -10.62
C LEU A 687 9.94 2.91 -11.15
N GLU A 688 8.67 3.02 -11.57
CA GLU A 688 7.91 1.94 -12.19
C GLU A 688 8.52 1.52 -13.52
N PHE A 689 8.87 2.49 -14.37
CA PHE A 689 9.57 2.24 -15.63
C PHE A 689 10.90 1.51 -15.39
N ALA A 690 11.72 2.02 -14.47
CA ALA A 690 13.00 1.42 -14.16
C ALA A 690 12.85 0.00 -13.59
N GLN A 691 11.84 -0.26 -12.76
CA GLN A 691 11.57 -1.60 -12.24
C GLN A 691 11.16 -2.57 -13.35
N ALA A 692 10.42 -2.12 -14.36
CA ALA A 692 9.97 -2.94 -15.48
C ALA A 692 11.07 -3.21 -16.53
N HIS A 693 12.04 -2.30 -16.69
CA HIS A 693 13.04 -2.35 -17.77
C HIS A 693 14.48 -2.63 -17.30
N GLN A 694 14.75 -2.58 -16.00
CA GLN A 694 16.07 -2.96 -15.48
C GLN A 694 16.41 -4.41 -15.82
N SER A 695 17.69 -4.68 -16.07
CA SER A 695 18.20 -6.05 -16.18
C SER A 695 18.03 -6.81 -14.85
N PRO A 696 18.16 -8.16 -14.85
CA PRO A 696 18.20 -8.96 -13.61
C PRO A 696 19.26 -8.50 -12.60
N HIS A 697 20.28 -7.79 -13.08
CA HIS A 697 21.39 -7.23 -12.30
C HIS A 697 21.15 -5.79 -11.83
N GLY A 698 19.94 -5.24 -12.06
CA GLY A 698 19.57 -3.89 -11.66
C GLY A 698 20.29 -2.80 -12.46
N VAL A 699 20.53 -3.05 -13.75
CA VAL A 699 21.17 -2.11 -14.69
C VAL A 699 20.14 -1.66 -15.71
N LEU A 700 20.03 -0.35 -15.90
CA LEU A 700 19.17 0.28 -16.90
C LEU A 700 20.01 1.24 -17.77
N PRO A 701 20.06 1.07 -19.10
CA PRO A 701 20.76 2.02 -19.97
C PRO A 701 20.15 3.42 -19.88
N LEU A 702 20.99 4.46 -19.78
CA LEU A 702 20.51 5.84 -19.66
C LEU A 702 19.71 6.29 -20.91
N ASP A 703 20.03 5.72 -22.08
CA ASP A 703 19.32 5.98 -23.33
C ASP A 703 17.86 5.54 -23.31
N GLU A 704 17.48 4.57 -22.48
CA GLU A 704 16.09 4.13 -22.32
C GLU A 704 15.25 5.14 -21.52
N LEU A 705 15.90 6.06 -20.80
CA LEU A 705 15.23 7.10 -20.00
C LEU A 705 14.97 8.40 -20.80
N LYS A 706 15.17 8.41 -22.12
CA LYS A 706 14.99 9.64 -22.94
C LYS A 706 13.59 10.22 -22.91
N GLU A 707 12.59 9.36 -22.75
CA GLU A 707 11.17 9.76 -22.67
C GLU A 707 10.76 10.20 -21.25
N TYR A 708 11.65 10.10 -20.26
CA TYR A 708 11.36 10.40 -18.86
C TYR A 708 12.22 11.56 -18.34
N GLY A 709 11.54 12.47 -17.62
CA GLY A 709 12.18 13.65 -17.08
C GLY A 709 12.45 14.72 -18.15
N PRO A 710 13.34 15.69 -17.85
CA PRO A 710 13.66 16.79 -18.76
C PRO A 710 14.19 16.31 -20.11
N SER A 711 13.82 16.99 -21.19
CA SER A 711 14.27 16.68 -22.56
C SER A 711 15.79 16.80 -22.77
N ASP A 712 16.47 17.72 -22.08
CA ASP A 712 17.92 17.92 -22.15
C ASP A 712 18.69 16.91 -21.27
N ASP A 713 19.69 16.23 -21.83
CA ASP A 713 20.42 15.15 -21.16
C ASP A 713 21.13 15.59 -19.88
N GLN A 714 21.75 16.79 -19.89
CA GLN A 714 22.46 17.30 -18.72
C GLN A 714 21.47 17.65 -17.59
N THR A 715 20.34 18.23 -17.95
CA THR A 715 19.23 18.57 -17.07
C THR A 715 18.57 17.31 -16.52
N ARG A 716 18.37 16.28 -17.35
CA ARG A 716 17.85 14.97 -16.94
C ARG A 716 18.75 14.29 -15.93
N LEU A 717 20.06 14.28 -16.16
CA LEU A 717 21.03 13.73 -15.19
C LEU A 717 20.99 14.46 -13.84
N ALA A 718 20.84 15.79 -13.87
CA ALA A 718 20.69 16.58 -12.65
C ALA A 718 19.38 16.29 -11.92
N TRP A 719 18.29 16.07 -12.68
CA TRP A 719 17.00 15.68 -12.14
C TRP A 719 17.01 14.26 -11.55
N LEU A 720 17.55 13.27 -12.27
CA LEU A 720 17.66 11.88 -11.82
C LEU A 720 18.39 11.75 -10.48
N ARG A 721 19.46 12.54 -10.28
CA ARG A 721 20.18 12.59 -8.99
C ARG A 721 19.33 13.11 -7.83
N SER A 722 18.32 13.92 -8.14
CA SER A 722 17.35 14.44 -7.18
C SER A 722 16.18 13.47 -6.95
N ALA A 723 15.63 12.95 -8.04
CA ALA A 723 14.48 12.03 -8.03
C ALA A 723 14.83 10.66 -7.41
N ALA A 724 16.04 10.15 -7.67
CA ALA A 724 16.52 8.86 -7.19
C ALA A 724 17.96 8.97 -6.67
N PRO A 725 18.18 9.56 -5.48
CA PRO A 725 19.52 9.85 -4.94
C PRO A 725 20.35 8.60 -4.63
N HIS A 726 19.72 7.42 -4.58
CA HIS A 726 20.40 6.15 -4.36
C HIS A 726 20.91 5.49 -5.64
N TRP A 727 20.48 5.95 -6.82
CA TRP A 727 20.95 5.40 -8.08
C TRP A 727 22.39 5.84 -8.37
N VAL A 728 23.17 4.92 -8.93
CA VAL A 728 24.54 5.20 -9.35
C VAL A 728 24.55 5.26 -10.87
N ILE A 729 25.12 6.32 -11.43
CA ILE A 729 25.22 6.48 -12.89
C ILE A 729 26.69 6.26 -13.26
N LEU A 730 26.97 5.23 -14.06
CA LEU A 730 28.31 4.85 -14.47
C LEU A 730 28.29 4.39 -15.94
N ASP A 731 29.21 4.90 -16.75
CA ASP A 731 29.41 4.50 -18.15
C ASP A 731 28.11 4.46 -18.98
N GLY A 732 27.27 5.51 -18.86
CA GLY A 732 26.00 5.59 -19.61
C GLY A 732 24.90 4.65 -19.11
N ASN A 733 25.08 4.01 -17.96
CA ASN A 733 24.12 3.13 -17.32
C ASN A 733 23.71 3.65 -15.95
N VAL A 734 22.49 3.33 -15.54
CA VAL A 734 21.88 3.64 -14.26
C VAL A 734 21.74 2.35 -13.47
N PHE A 735 22.34 2.30 -12.28
CA PHE A 735 22.21 1.19 -11.35
C PHE A 735 21.06 1.49 -10.41
N THR A 736 19.99 0.74 -10.57
CA THR A 736 18.73 0.89 -9.83
C THR A 736 18.75 0.08 -8.53
N ALA A 737 19.49 -1.04 -8.51
CA ALA A 737 19.70 -1.88 -7.33
C ALA A 737 21.06 -1.58 -6.67
N THR A 738 21.07 -0.66 -5.69
CA THR A 738 22.32 -0.20 -5.03
C THR A 738 22.34 -0.42 -3.52
N ARG A 739 21.49 -1.33 -3.03
CA ARG A 739 21.24 -1.60 -1.60
C ARG A 739 22.46 -2.12 -0.87
N SER A 740 23.32 -2.88 -1.54
CA SER A 740 24.57 -3.40 -1.01
C SER A 740 25.75 -3.12 -1.94
N THR A 741 26.98 -3.26 -1.42
CA THR A 741 28.19 -3.22 -2.26
C THR A 741 28.25 -4.41 -3.23
N GLN A 742 27.61 -5.54 -2.89
CA GLN A 742 27.52 -6.71 -3.77
C GLN A 742 26.64 -6.40 -4.98
N ASP A 743 25.48 -5.77 -4.78
CA ASP A 743 24.59 -5.40 -5.89
C ASP A 743 25.28 -4.48 -6.88
N ARG A 744 26.05 -3.51 -6.37
CA ARG A 744 26.86 -2.61 -7.20
C ARG A 744 27.95 -3.36 -7.96
N ALA A 745 28.62 -4.32 -7.32
CA ALA A 745 29.64 -5.13 -7.98
C ALA A 745 29.05 -6.01 -9.08
N VAL A 746 27.89 -6.63 -8.84
CA VAL A 746 27.14 -7.41 -9.83
C VAL A 746 26.74 -6.53 -11.01
N ALA A 747 26.22 -5.33 -10.75
CA ALA A 747 25.87 -4.35 -11.79
C ALA A 747 27.10 -3.91 -12.62
N VAL A 748 28.24 -3.66 -11.96
CA VAL A 748 29.50 -3.32 -12.65
C VAL A 748 29.97 -4.48 -13.53
N LEU A 749 29.97 -5.72 -13.03
CA LEU A 749 30.31 -6.89 -13.84
C LEU A 749 29.38 -7.00 -15.06
N ALA A 750 28.07 -6.82 -14.86
CA ALA A 750 27.09 -6.85 -15.94
C ALA A 750 27.31 -5.76 -17.01
N VAL A 751 27.84 -4.58 -16.64
CA VAL A 751 28.19 -3.54 -17.62
C VAL A 751 29.52 -3.83 -18.32
N GLN A 752 30.55 -4.22 -17.56
CA GLN A 752 31.90 -4.41 -18.08
C GLN A 752 32.06 -5.69 -18.90
N GLN A 753 31.15 -6.66 -18.75
CA GLN A 753 31.09 -7.92 -19.52
C GLN A 753 32.42 -8.71 -19.52
N THR A 754 33.23 -8.52 -18.48
CA THR A 754 34.53 -9.17 -18.28
C THR A 754 34.77 -9.43 -16.79
N PRO A 755 35.48 -10.51 -16.42
CA PRO A 755 35.80 -10.78 -15.02
C PRO A 755 36.71 -9.70 -14.43
N LEU A 756 36.42 -9.29 -13.20
CA LEU A 756 37.16 -8.22 -12.52
C LEU A 756 37.62 -8.66 -11.13
N THR A 757 38.76 -8.12 -10.71
CA THR A 757 39.26 -8.30 -9.35
C THR A 757 38.44 -7.48 -8.34
N ALA A 758 38.45 -7.91 -7.08
CA ALA A 758 37.81 -7.15 -6.00
C ALA A 758 38.38 -5.72 -5.85
N ASP A 759 39.64 -5.49 -6.24
CA ASP A 759 40.27 -4.16 -6.27
C ASP A 759 39.65 -3.29 -7.38
N GLU A 760 39.62 -3.79 -8.62
CA GLU A 760 39.03 -3.09 -9.78
C GLU A 760 37.55 -2.78 -9.56
N LEU A 761 36.79 -3.72 -8.97
CA LEU A 761 35.39 -3.49 -8.62
C LEU A 761 35.23 -2.35 -7.61
N ILE A 762 36.10 -2.27 -6.60
CA ILE A 762 36.05 -1.17 -5.62
C ILE A 762 36.42 0.16 -6.26
N ASP A 763 37.40 0.19 -7.17
CA ASP A 763 37.79 1.39 -7.89
C ASP A 763 36.63 1.94 -8.74
N LEU A 764 35.87 1.06 -9.41
CA LEU A 764 34.69 1.44 -10.18
C LEU A 764 33.49 1.84 -9.32
N ILE A 765 33.28 1.17 -8.17
CA ILE A 765 32.17 1.47 -7.25
C ILE A 765 32.44 2.74 -6.42
N GLY A 766 33.71 3.06 -6.15
CA GLY A 766 34.16 4.23 -5.39
C GLY A 766 33.96 4.13 -3.87
N LYS A 767 33.56 2.98 -3.33
CA LYS A 767 33.32 2.78 -1.89
C LYS A 767 33.52 1.34 -1.43
N GLY A 768 34.25 1.15 -0.33
CA GLY A 768 34.38 -0.12 0.38
C GLY A 768 35.83 -0.54 0.58
N SER A 769 36.05 -1.80 0.94
CA SER A 769 37.39 -2.40 0.93
C SER A 769 37.37 -3.70 0.13
N PRO A 770 38.43 -3.98 -0.66
CA PRO A 770 38.51 -5.18 -1.49
C PRO A 770 38.31 -6.46 -0.67
N ARG A 771 38.93 -6.54 0.51
CA ARG A 771 38.78 -7.69 1.42
C ARG A 771 37.35 -7.92 1.89
N SER A 772 36.59 -6.85 2.13
CA SER A 772 35.21 -6.99 2.59
C SER A 772 34.27 -7.36 1.44
N LEU A 773 34.52 -6.80 0.25
CA LEU A 773 33.79 -7.15 -0.97
C LEU A 773 34.02 -8.62 -1.35
N ASP A 774 35.25 -9.09 -1.32
CA ASP A 774 35.61 -10.48 -1.63
C ASP A 774 34.87 -11.49 -0.73
N ASN A 775 34.80 -11.21 0.58
CA ASN A 775 34.01 -12.03 1.53
C ASN A 775 32.50 -11.94 1.33
N ALA A 776 32.02 -10.86 0.72
CA ALA A 776 30.60 -10.63 0.49
C ALA A 776 30.15 -11.31 -0.82
N LEU A 777 30.97 -11.22 -1.87
CA LEU A 777 30.76 -11.90 -3.15
C LEU A 777 30.89 -13.42 -3.03
N SER A 778 31.74 -13.93 -2.13
CA SER A 778 31.85 -15.38 -1.88
C SER A 778 30.59 -16.05 -1.32
N LYS A 779 29.58 -15.27 -0.97
CA LYS A 779 28.29 -15.75 -0.45
C LYS A 779 27.14 -15.40 -1.39
N ASP A 780 27.42 -14.73 -2.50
CA ASP A 780 26.42 -14.25 -3.45
C ASP A 780 26.31 -15.24 -4.61
N GLU A 781 25.13 -15.85 -4.77
CA GLU A 781 24.89 -16.91 -5.75
C GLU A 781 24.92 -16.40 -7.21
N ARG A 782 24.89 -15.08 -7.44
CA ARG A 782 24.90 -14.49 -8.79
C ARG A 782 26.30 -14.44 -9.41
N VAL A 783 27.34 -14.54 -8.58
CA VAL A 783 28.74 -14.48 -9.00
C VAL A 783 29.47 -15.74 -8.55
N HIS A 784 30.49 -16.12 -9.30
CA HIS A 784 31.43 -17.13 -8.86
C HIS A 784 32.85 -16.60 -9.03
N ARG A 785 33.76 -17.22 -8.29
CA ARG A 785 35.17 -16.88 -8.36
C ARG A 785 35.79 -17.61 -9.54
N VAL A 786 36.44 -16.90 -10.45
CA VAL A 786 37.16 -17.47 -11.62
C VAL A 786 38.67 -17.37 -11.48
N GLY A 787 39.17 -16.79 -10.38
CA GLY A 787 40.59 -16.61 -10.12
C GLY A 787 40.81 -16.02 -8.73
N ARG A 788 42.06 -15.75 -8.37
CA ARG A 788 42.41 -15.23 -7.04
C ARG A 788 41.87 -13.81 -6.83
N GLY A 789 40.70 -13.71 -6.19
CA GLY A 789 40.04 -12.42 -5.97
C GLY A 789 39.34 -11.88 -7.21
N THR A 790 39.25 -12.68 -8.28
CA THR A 790 38.61 -12.34 -9.55
C THR A 790 37.23 -12.97 -9.61
N TRP A 791 36.23 -12.14 -9.93
CA TRP A 791 34.82 -12.48 -9.89
C TRP A 791 34.21 -12.34 -11.29
N ALA A 792 33.31 -13.26 -11.61
CA ALA A 792 32.52 -13.27 -12.84
C ALA A 792 31.06 -13.55 -12.51
N LEU A 793 30.14 -13.17 -13.40
CA LEU A 793 28.75 -13.55 -13.28
C LEU A 793 28.58 -15.05 -13.57
N VAL A 794 27.74 -15.74 -12.79
CA VAL A 794 27.46 -17.17 -12.99
C VAL A 794 26.89 -17.47 -14.37
N GLU A 795 26.08 -16.57 -14.91
CA GLU A 795 25.49 -16.71 -16.24
C GLU A 795 26.50 -16.73 -17.38
N TRP A 796 27.71 -16.18 -17.19
CA TRP A 796 28.77 -16.24 -18.20
C TRP A 796 29.36 -17.65 -18.36
N GLY A 797 29.05 -18.55 -17.42
CA GLY A 797 29.69 -19.86 -17.33
C GLY A 797 31.17 -19.74 -16.96
N GLY A 798 31.91 -20.82 -17.17
CA GLY A 798 33.30 -20.94 -16.75
C GLY A 798 33.49 -21.91 -15.59
N GLU A 799 34.73 -22.35 -15.37
CA GLU A 799 35.09 -23.22 -14.25
C GLU A 799 35.26 -22.36 -12.99
N GLU A 800 34.54 -22.72 -11.92
CA GLU A 800 34.66 -22.04 -10.63
C GLU A 800 36.01 -22.38 -9.97
N PHE A 801 36.78 -21.35 -9.67
CA PHE A 801 37.99 -21.43 -8.89
C PHE A 801 37.70 -21.26 -7.39
N THR A 802 37.61 -22.38 -6.68
CA THR A 802 37.40 -22.41 -5.22
C THR A 802 38.71 -22.30 -4.46
N THR A 803 39.56 -23.33 -4.52
CA THR A 803 40.89 -23.34 -3.92
C THR A 803 41.91 -24.01 -4.83
N LEU A 804 43.19 -23.68 -4.63
CA LEU A 804 44.29 -24.34 -5.33
C LEU A 804 44.30 -25.87 -5.08
N SER A 805 43.85 -26.32 -3.90
CA SER A 805 43.74 -27.75 -3.63
C SER A 805 42.65 -28.41 -4.45
N ASP A 806 41.51 -27.76 -4.60
CA ASP A 806 40.36 -28.34 -5.30
C ASP A 806 40.62 -28.34 -6.81
N LEU A 807 41.33 -27.32 -7.31
CA LEU A 807 41.89 -27.30 -8.66
C LEU A 807 42.82 -28.50 -8.88
N ILE A 808 43.82 -28.73 -7.99
CA ILE A 808 44.72 -29.88 -8.11
C ILE A 808 43.93 -31.20 -8.08
N LYS A 809 42.96 -31.35 -7.17
CA LYS A 809 42.12 -32.57 -7.08
C LYS A 809 41.33 -32.83 -8.34
N SER A 810 40.60 -31.83 -8.84
CA SER A 810 39.80 -31.93 -10.07
C SER A 810 40.66 -32.40 -11.25
N ARG A 811 41.87 -31.83 -11.39
CA ARG A 811 42.83 -32.25 -12.43
C ARG A 811 43.37 -33.67 -12.23
N LEU A 812 43.43 -34.16 -10.99
CA LEU A 812 43.85 -35.52 -10.66
C LEU A 812 42.71 -36.56 -10.71
N GLU A 813 41.44 -36.16 -10.55
CA GLU A 813 40.28 -37.08 -10.50
C GLU A 813 40.13 -37.90 -11.79
N ALA A 814 40.47 -37.34 -12.95
CA ALA A 814 40.33 -38.00 -14.24
C ALA A 814 41.54 -38.89 -14.63
N THR A 815 42.75 -38.52 -14.21
CA THR A 815 44.00 -39.11 -14.74
C THR A 815 44.90 -39.75 -13.68
N GLY A 816 44.67 -39.47 -12.39
CA GLY A 816 45.53 -39.88 -11.27
C GLY A 816 46.88 -39.16 -11.21
N SER A 817 47.28 -38.44 -12.26
CA SER A 817 48.50 -37.64 -12.33
C SER A 817 48.35 -36.48 -13.32
N TYR A 818 48.90 -35.30 -13.02
CA TYR A 818 48.77 -34.11 -13.87
C TYR A 818 50.12 -33.39 -14.04
N PRO A 819 50.50 -32.89 -15.24
CA PRO A 819 51.78 -32.22 -15.44
C PRO A 819 51.93 -30.95 -14.59
N PHE A 820 53.07 -30.81 -13.91
CA PHE A 820 53.30 -29.66 -13.03
C PHE A 820 53.37 -28.35 -13.83
N ASP A 821 54.04 -28.34 -14.97
CA ASP A 821 54.26 -27.13 -15.77
C ASP A 821 52.94 -26.63 -16.41
N GLU A 822 52.06 -27.56 -16.83
CA GLU A 822 50.73 -27.21 -17.36
C GLU A 822 49.85 -26.59 -16.25
N LEU A 823 49.81 -27.21 -15.06
CA LEU A 823 49.06 -26.64 -13.94
C LEU A 823 49.67 -25.34 -13.43
N ALA A 824 50.98 -25.16 -13.54
CA ALA A 824 51.65 -23.92 -13.18
C ALA A 824 51.21 -22.76 -14.09
N GLN A 825 51.04 -23.03 -15.39
CA GLN A 825 50.50 -22.06 -16.34
C GLN A 825 49.03 -21.72 -16.04
N GLU A 826 48.18 -22.73 -15.81
CA GLU A 826 46.79 -22.51 -15.38
C GLU A 826 46.73 -21.68 -14.07
N CYS A 827 47.61 -21.96 -13.11
CA CYS A 827 47.69 -21.20 -11.87
C CYS A 827 48.04 -19.73 -12.12
N GLU A 828 48.97 -19.43 -13.03
CA GLU A 828 49.33 -18.04 -13.36
C GLU A 828 48.16 -17.29 -14.01
N GLU A 829 47.42 -17.93 -14.91
CA GLU A 829 46.19 -17.38 -15.51
C GLU A 829 45.11 -17.10 -14.46
N LEU A 830 45.04 -17.94 -13.41
CA LEU A 830 44.14 -17.79 -12.27
C LEU A 830 44.67 -16.83 -11.18
N GLY A 831 45.81 -16.17 -11.38
CA GLY A 831 46.41 -15.24 -10.39
C GLY A 831 47.07 -15.93 -9.18
N VAL A 832 47.39 -17.21 -9.29
CA VAL A 832 48.07 -18.02 -8.28
C VAL A 832 49.55 -18.18 -8.64
N SER A 833 50.44 -17.78 -7.73
CA SER A 833 51.89 -17.90 -7.96
C SER A 833 52.33 -19.38 -8.04
N VAL A 834 53.26 -19.70 -8.94
CA VAL A 834 53.89 -21.03 -9.05
C VAL A 834 54.52 -21.49 -7.73
N ASN A 835 55.03 -20.57 -6.92
CA ASN A 835 55.59 -20.89 -5.60
C ASN A 835 54.55 -21.43 -4.62
N SER A 836 53.30 -20.95 -4.71
CA SER A 836 52.18 -21.48 -3.92
C SER A 836 51.83 -22.89 -4.35
N LEU A 837 51.79 -23.18 -5.66
CA LEU A 837 51.62 -24.53 -6.19
C LEU A 837 52.72 -25.48 -5.71
N ARG A 838 54.00 -25.06 -5.79
CA ARG A 838 55.13 -25.84 -5.26
C ARG A 838 54.97 -26.14 -3.77
N THR A 839 54.52 -25.16 -3.00
CA THR A 839 54.28 -25.32 -1.56
C THR A 839 53.20 -26.38 -1.30
N TYR A 840 52.09 -26.33 -2.04
CA TYR A 840 51.00 -27.31 -1.94
C TYR A 840 51.45 -28.73 -2.31
N CYS A 841 52.26 -28.86 -3.37
CA CYS A 841 52.86 -30.13 -3.78
C CYS A 841 54.05 -30.56 -2.89
N SER A 842 54.38 -29.79 -1.86
CA SER A 842 55.36 -30.14 -0.83
C SER A 842 54.71 -30.35 0.54
N SER A 843 53.43 -29.94 0.72
CA SER A 843 52.68 -30.00 1.97
C SER A 843 51.67 -31.15 1.96
N GLY A 844 52.16 -32.37 2.21
CA GLY A 844 51.38 -33.49 2.75
C GLY A 844 50.41 -34.20 1.78
N GLU A 845 49.54 -33.51 1.07
CA GLU A 845 48.41 -34.13 0.32
C GLU A 845 48.75 -34.45 -1.15
N PHE A 846 49.65 -33.68 -1.76
CA PHE A 846 50.12 -33.86 -3.12
C PHE A 846 51.65 -33.88 -3.14
N ARG A 847 52.23 -34.55 -4.15
CA ARG A 847 53.67 -34.52 -4.38
C ARG A 847 54.02 -34.47 -5.86
N ILE A 848 55.21 -33.95 -6.17
CA ILE A 848 55.75 -33.96 -7.52
C ILE A 848 56.57 -35.24 -7.72
N LYS A 849 56.18 -36.08 -8.68
CA LYS A 849 56.86 -37.31 -9.08
C LYS A 849 57.07 -37.32 -10.59
N ASN A 850 58.33 -37.37 -11.04
CA ASN A 850 58.72 -37.36 -12.45
C ASN A 850 58.10 -36.20 -13.27
N GLY A 851 58.02 -34.99 -12.69
CA GLY A 851 57.43 -33.82 -13.37
C GLY A 851 55.90 -33.75 -13.32
N ASN A 852 55.22 -34.77 -12.77
CA ASN A 852 53.77 -34.77 -12.59
C ASN A 852 53.39 -34.63 -11.11
N ILE A 853 52.30 -33.95 -10.84
CA ILE A 853 51.63 -33.90 -9.55
C ILE A 853 50.83 -35.20 -9.38
N VAL A 854 50.95 -35.83 -8.22
CA VAL A 854 50.21 -37.04 -7.84
C VAL A 854 49.73 -36.91 -6.38
N HIS A 855 48.72 -37.69 -6.00
CA HIS A 855 48.37 -37.85 -4.59
C HIS A 855 49.55 -38.39 -3.78
N ASN A 856 49.71 -37.87 -2.56
CA ASN A 856 50.71 -38.38 -1.63
C ASN A 856 50.09 -39.41 -0.70
N ASP A 857 50.29 -40.70 -1.03
CA ASP A 857 49.75 -41.83 -0.26
C ASP A 857 50.61 -42.23 0.96
N GLU A 858 51.71 -41.51 1.21
CA GLU A 858 52.59 -41.77 2.36
C GLU A 858 52.01 -41.09 3.63
N THR A 859 51.85 -41.84 4.72
CA THR A 859 51.41 -41.29 6.02
C THR A 859 52.39 -40.22 6.50
N VAL A 860 51.90 -39.01 6.71
CA VAL A 860 52.70 -37.91 7.28
C VAL A 860 53.03 -38.23 8.75
N GLU A 861 54.15 -38.90 8.98
CA GLU A 861 54.67 -39.14 10.34
C GLU A 861 55.23 -37.85 10.94
N VAL A 862 54.71 -37.44 12.09
CA VAL A 862 55.28 -36.33 12.87
C VAL A 862 56.27 -36.91 13.87
N THR A 863 57.56 -36.69 13.63
CA THR A 863 58.66 -37.16 14.51
C THR A 863 59.02 -36.16 15.61
N ALA A 864 58.42 -34.98 15.61
CA ALA A 864 58.75 -33.91 16.55
C ALA A 864 58.34 -34.28 17.98
N THR A 865 59.30 -34.23 18.91
CA THR A 865 59.07 -34.48 20.34
C THR A 865 58.86 -33.16 21.11
N PRO A 866 58.19 -33.19 22.29
CA PRO A 866 58.05 -32.01 23.14
C PRO A 866 59.39 -31.43 23.59
N GLU A 867 60.39 -32.29 23.80
CA GLU A 867 61.76 -31.93 24.16
C GLU A 867 62.44 -31.07 23.08
N GLU A 868 62.05 -31.22 21.82
CA GLU A 868 62.62 -30.54 20.66
C GLU A 868 61.77 -29.36 20.17
N SER A 869 60.62 -29.11 20.80
CA SER A 869 59.64 -28.12 20.36
C SER A 869 59.76 -26.81 21.14
N ALA A 870 59.86 -25.69 20.41
CA ALA A 870 59.87 -24.35 20.99
C ALA A 870 58.61 -24.06 21.82
N GLY A 871 58.75 -23.34 22.93
CA GLY A 871 57.65 -23.00 23.82
C GLY A 871 57.04 -24.15 24.64
N MET A 872 57.51 -25.40 24.45
CA MET A 872 57.10 -26.55 25.26
C MET A 872 58.01 -26.72 26.48
N TYR A 873 57.42 -26.72 27.68
CA TYR A 873 58.15 -26.87 28.93
C TYR A 873 57.46 -27.86 29.88
N MET A 874 58.28 -28.63 30.62
CA MET A 874 57.83 -29.59 31.62
C MET A 874 57.49 -28.85 32.93
N ARG A 875 56.22 -28.89 33.33
CA ARG A 875 55.70 -28.30 34.58
C ARG A 875 54.81 -29.31 35.29
N ASP A 876 55.04 -29.49 36.60
CA ASP A 876 54.24 -30.38 37.45
C ASP A 876 54.13 -31.82 36.90
N GLY A 877 55.20 -32.30 36.26
CA GLY A 877 55.25 -33.62 35.63
C GLY A 877 54.51 -33.73 34.30
N GLN A 878 54.09 -32.61 33.68
CA GLN A 878 53.41 -32.59 32.39
C GLN A 878 54.02 -31.55 31.44
N TRP A 879 54.03 -31.85 30.14
CA TRP A 879 54.41 -30.90 29.10
C TRP A 879 53.29 -29.86 28.89
N GLN A 880 53.66 -28.58 28.99
CA GLN A 880 52.75 -27.45 28.81
C GLN A 880 53.32 -26.49 27.76
N PHE A 881 52.44 -25.82 27.02
CA PHE A 881 52.82 -24.85 25.98
C PHE A 881 52.64 -23.42 26.50
N LEU A 882 53.70 -22.61 26.45
CA LEU A 882 53.67 -21.20 26.83
C LEU A 882 53.18 -20.35 25.66
N VAL A 883 52.19 -19.49 25.90
CA VAL A 883 51.63 -18.59 24.88
C VAL A 883 51.68 -17.14 25.36
N ASP A 884 52.26 -16.28 24.53
CA ASP A 884 52.15 -14.82 24.65
C ASP A 884 50.84 -14.37 23.98
N LEU A 885 49.96 -13.70 24.75
CA LEU A 885 48.64 -13.30 24.26
C LEU A 885 48.72 -12.09 23.33
N THR A 886 48.15 -12.24 22.15
CA THR A 886 48.00 -11.20 21.12
C THR A 886 46.53 -10.81 20.93
N HIS A 887 46.28 -9.70 20.24
CA HIS A 887 44.92 -9.28 19.87
C HIS A 887 44.06 -10.39 19.24
N ASP A 888 44.65 -11.26 18.41
CA ASP A 888 43.93 -12.34 17.72
C ASP A 888 43.37 -13.41 18.67
N HIS A 889 44.10 -13.68 19.77
CA HIS A 889 43.65 -14.60 20.81
C HIS A 889 42.40 -14.08 21.53
N LEU A 890 42.36 -12.77 21.81
CA LEU A 890 41.23 -12.10 22.46
C LEU A 890 40.04 -11.94 21.53
N ARG A 891 40.26 -11.81 20.22
CA ARG A 891 39.20 -11.81 19.20
C ARG A 891 38.56 -13.20 19.06
N GLY A 892 39.32 -14.25 19.32
CA GLY A 892 38.84 -15.63 19.36
C GLY A 892 39.14 -16.45 18.12
N SER A 893 40.26 -16.16 17.45
CA SER A 893 40.81 -17.04 16.41
C SER A 893 41.37 -18.33 17.03
N GLY A 894 41.42 -19.42 16.25
CA GLY A 894 42.23 -20.58 16.60
C GLY A 894 43.72 -20.24 16.51
N SER A 895 44.53 -20.83 17.39
CA SER A 895 45.95 -20.47 17.54
C SER A 895 46.86 -21.58 17.05
N PRO A 896 47.97 -21.27 16.35
CA PRO A 896 48.97 -22.26 16.01
C PRO A 896 49.64 -22.81 17.27
N VAL A 897 49.87 -24.12 17.28
CA VAL A 897 50.56 -24.83 18.37
C VAL A 897 51.63 -25.77 17.81
N PRO A 898 52.61 -26.20 18.62
CA PRO A 898 53.70 -27.06 18.15
C PRO A 898 53.19 -28.39 17.56
N ARG A 899 53.85 -28.84 16.48
CA ARG A 899 53.48 -30.10 15.81
C ARG A 899 53.64 -31.33 16.70
N CYS A 900 54.50 -31.28 17.71
CA CYS A 900 54.65 -32.37 18.67
C CYS A 900 53.35 -32.71 19.39
N LEU A 901 52.40 -31.77 19.55
CA LEU A 901 51.11 -32.06 20.16
C LEU A 901 50.26 -33.01 19.30
N ALA A 902 50.39 -32.94 17.96
CA ALA A 902 49.73 -33.93 17.10
C ALA A 902 50.34 -35.32 17.29
N ALA A 903 51.67 -35.43 17.45
CA ALA A 903 52.34 -36.70 17.74
C ALA A 903 52.03 -37.24 19.14
N MET A 904 52.08 -36.39 20.18
CA MET A 904 51.79 -36.75 21.57
C MET A 904 50.40 -37.34 21.78
N PHE A 905 49.44 -36.86 20.99
CA PHE A 905 48.04 -37.22 21.12
C PHE A 905 47.52 -37.99 19.90
N ASP A 906 48.39 -38.61 19.11
CA ASP A 906 48.05 -39.48 17.98
C ASP A 906 47.00 -38.86 17.02
N ILE A 907 47.10 -37.55 16.77
CA ILE A 907 46.18 -36.83 15.90
C ILE A 907 46.63 -37.09 14.45
N PRO A 908 45.81 -37.75 13.61
CA PRO A 908 46.20 -38.01 12.23
C PRO A 908 46.27 -36.72 11.42
N PHE A 909 47.04 -36.71 10.33
CA PHE A 909 47.07 -35.59 9.38
C PHE A 909 45.66 -35.30 8.83
N LEU A 910 45.25 -34.03 8.79
CA LEU A 910 43.86 -33.60 8.52
C LEU A 910 42.82 -34.07 9.56
N GLY A 911 43.28 -34.64 10.67
CA GLY A 911 42.49 -35.08 11.78
C GLY A 911 42.28 -34.00 12.83
N LYS A 912 41.39 -34.31 13.77
CA LYS A 912 41.14 -33.50 14.97
C LYS A 912 40.99 -34.41 16.18
N ARG A 913 41.37 -33.89 17.34
CA ARG A 913 41.12 -34.54 18.63
C ARG A 913 40.54 -33.54 19.61
N SER A 914 39.53 -34.00 20.32
CA SER A 914 38.82 -33.23 21.33
C SER A 914 39.35 -33.53 22.73
N PHE A 915 39.33 -32.50 23.57
CA PHE A 915 39.77 -32.51 24.95
C PHE A 915 38.67 -31.89 25.83
N THR A 916 38.48 -32.45 27.01
CA THR A 916 37.49 -31.95 27.97
C THR A 916 38.10 -30.80 28.77
N SER A 917 37.37 -29.70 28.94
CA SER A 917 37.80 -28.59 29.80
C SER A 917 36.66 -28.07 30.67
N ARG A 918 37.01 -27.25 31.66
CA ARG A 918 36.06 -26.55 32.53
C ARG A 918 35.08 -25.61 31.81
N LEU A 919 35.41 -25.12 30.61
CA LEU A 919 34.57 -24.19 29.83
C LEU A 919 34.09 -24.83 28.51
N GLY A 920 34.00 -26.16 28.46
CA GLY A 920 33.53 -26.92 27.32
C GLY A 920 34.64 -27.57 26.51
N GLU A 921 34.26 -28.26 25.44
CA GLU A 921 35.17 -29.05 24.62
C GLU A 921 36.20 -28.17 23.91
N GLN A 922 37.48 -28.53 23.99
CA GLN A 922 38.58 -27.90 23.28
C GLN A 922 39.12 -28.84 22.20
N VAL A 923 39.32 -28.33 20.99
CA VAL A 923 39.76 -29.16 19.86
C VAL A 923 41.17 -28.75 19.43
N ILE A 924 42.01 -29.75 19.17
CA ILE A 924 43.25 -29.59 18.40
C ILE A 924 43.00 -30.17 17.00
N THR A 925 43.34 -29.41 15.97
CA THR A 925 43.22 -29.80 14.57
C THR A 925 44.60 -29.83 13.93
N PHE A 926 44.94 -30.96 13.32
CA PHE A 926 46.13 -31.07 12.48
C PHE A 926 45.75 -30.67 11.05
N GLY A 927 46.00 -29.40 10.72
CA GLY A 927 45.75 -28.88 9.38
C GLY A 927 46.84 -29.25 8.38
N ARG A 928 46.67 -28.77 7.13
CA ARG A 928 47.56 -29.05 6.00
C ARG A 928 49.00 -28.57 6.23
N THR A 929 49.15 -27.40 6.86
CA THR A 929 50.46 -26.76 7.11
C THR A 929 50.82 -26.75 8.59
N ASN A 930 49.86 -26.47 9.47
CA ASN A 930 50.09 -26.25 10.91
C ASN A 930 49.13 -27.07 11.78
N VAL A 931 49.53 -27.31 13.03
CA VAL A 931 48.63 -27.79 14.08
C VAL A 931 48.05 -26.57 14.78
N THR A 932 46.75 -26.57 15.02
CA THR A 932 46.05 -25.44 15.65
C THR A 932 45.19 -25.92 16.79
N VAL A 933 45.09 -25.11 17.84
CA VAL A 933 44.10 -25.27 18.90
C VAL A 933 42.92 -24.33 18.60
N GLY A 934 41.69 -24.82 18.76
CA GLY A 934 40.49 -23.99 18.64
C GLY A 934 40.52 -22.79 19.61
N THR A 935 39.60 -21.84 19.43
CA THR A 935 39.59 -20.59 20.19
C THR A 935 39.73 -20.79 21.71
N ILE A 936 40.74 -20.15 22.30
CA ILE A 936 40.97 -20.14 23.75
C ILE A 936 40.35 -18.91 24.44
N ARG A 937 39.70 -18.02 23.68
CA ARG A 937 39.15 -16.75 24.17
C ARG A 937 38.31 -16.90 25.44
N ARG A 938 37.48 -17.95 25.52
CA ARG A 938 36.62 -18.19 26.68
C ARG A 938 37.41 -18.37 27.97
N PHE A 939 38.59 -19.00 27.91
CA PHE A 939 39.45 -19.16 29.08
C PHE A 939 40.15 -17.87 29.43
N LEU A 940 40.56 -17.08 28.42
CA LEU A 940 41.20 -15.78 28.63
C LEU A 940 40.25 -14.79 29.31
N VAL A 941 38.98 -14.75 28.86
CA VAL A 941 37.93 -13.92 29.47
C VAL A 941 37.70 -14.33 30.92
N ASP A 942 37.61 -15.63 31.21
CA ASP A 942 37.41 -16.13 32.56
C ASP A 942 38.61 -15.86 33.49
N LEU A 943 39.83 -15.90 32.95
CA LEU A 943 41.04 -15.52 33.68
C LEU A 943 41.21 -14.00 33.84
N GLY A 944 40.41 -13.18 33.15
CA GLY A 944 40.58 -11.73 33.09
C GLY A 944 41.89 -11.31 32.38
N ALA A 945 42.43 -12.15 31.50
CA ALA A 945 43.69 -11.91 30.81
C ALA A 945 43.54 -10.86 29.71
N VAL A 946 44.56 -10.03 29.55
CA VAL A 946 44.63 -8.95 28.54
C VAL A 946 45.75 -9.19 27.54
N GLU A 947 45.80 -8.36 26.50
CA GLU A 947 46.85 -8.43 25.48
C GLU A 947 48.22 -8.15 26.12
N GLY A 948 49.21 -8.98 25.81
CA GLY A 948 50.53 -8.95 26.43
C GLY A 948 50.69 -9.83 27.67
N ASP A 949 49.62 -10.36 28.25
CA ASP A 949 49.72 -11.38 29.30
C ASP A 949 50.25 -12.71 28.72
N ARG A 950 50.73 -13.60 29.61
CA ARG A 950 51.19 -14.94 29.24
C ARG A 950 50.35 -16.01 29.91
N VAL A 951 50.08 -17.10 29.20
CA VAL A 951 49.32 -18.24 29.72
C VAL A 951 49.96 -19.58 29.36
N TRP A 952 49.74 -20.57 30.21
CA TRP A 952 50.08 -21.96 29.99
C TRP A 952 48.89 -22.72 29.43
N LEU A 953 49.09 -23.40 28.31
CA LEU A 953 48.17 -24.41 27.79
C LEU A 953 48.64 -25.79 28.26
N SER A 954 47.84 -26.46 29.08
CA SER A 954 48.15 -27.81 29.58
C SER A 954 47.23 -28.84 28.96
N PHE A 955 47.83 -29.89 28.41
CA PHE A 955 47.13 -31.04 27.85
C PHE A 955 47.50 -32.29 28.65
N ALA A 956 46.57 -32.78 29.45
CA ALA A 956 46.82 -33.94 30.28
C ALA A 956 46.63 -35.25 29.49
N PRO A 957 47.37 -36.32 29.82
CA PRO A 957 47.24 -37.62 29.15
C PRO A 957 45.85 -38.24 29.25
N ASP A 958 45.05 -37.85 30.25
CA ASP A 958 43.66 -38.28 30.43
C ASP A 958 42.67 -37.60 29.47
N GLY A 959 43.15 -36.72 28.57
CA GLY A 959 42.33 -36.01 27.60
C GLY A 959 41.72 -34.73 28.14
N THR A 960 42.20 -34.20 29.26
CA THR A 960 41.77 -32.89 29.78
C THR A 960 42.63 -31.73 29.26
N PHE A 961 42.00 -30.58 29.05
CA PHE A 961 42.62 -29.33 28.63
C PHE A 961 42.36 -28.24 29.66
N ASN A 962 43.39 -27.44 29.95
CA ASN A 962 43.26 -26.28 30.81
C ASN A 962 44.16 -25.12 30.37
N VAL A 963 43.76 -23.91 30.75
CA VAL A 963 44.53 -22.69 30.56
C VAL A 963 44.77 -22.08 31.94
N SER A 964 46.02 -21.74 32.25
CA SER A 964 46.38 -21.09 33.52
C SER A 964 47.30 -19.90 33.30
N PRO A 965 47.31 -18.90 34.20
CA PRO A 965 48.22 -17.76 34.09
C PRO A 965 49.70 -18.19 34.15
N ALA A 966 50.54 -17.56 33.34
CA ALA A 966 52.00 -17.64 33.44
C ALA A 966 52.55 -16.33 34.01
N THR A 967 53.78 -16.35 34.54
CA THR A 967 54.47 -15.13 34.97
C THR A 967 54.59 -14.16 33.80
N GLY A 968 54.44 -12.85 33.99
CA GLY A 968 54.59 -11.85 32.93
C GLY A 968 56.06 -11.65 32.50
N ARG A 969 56.29 -11.09 31.30
CA ARG A 969 57.63 -10.69 30.88
C ARG A 969 58.15 -9.53 31.72
N SER A 970 59.30 -9.71 32.36
CA SER A 970 59.94 -8.66 33.16
C SER A 970 61.08 -8.01 32.37
N GLN A 971 61.07 -6.68 32.27
CA GLN A 971 62.15 -5.93 31.61
C GLN A 971 63.33 -5.70 32.58
N GLY A 972 64.56 -5.77 32.05
CA GLY A 972 65.77 -5.46 32.81
C GLY A 972 66.35 -6.62 33.62
N LEU A 973 65.83 -7.84 33.45
CA LEU A 973 66.50 -9.05 33.93
C LEU A 973 67.73 -9.35 33.08
N THR A 974 68.74 -9.98 33.67
CA THR A 974 69.95 -10.41 32.98
C THR A 974 70.37 -11.78 33.46
N GLY A 975 71.04 -12.55 32.61
CA GLY A 975 71.58 -13.84 33.01
C GLY A 975 70.48 -14.88 33.26
N LEU A 976 70.61 -15.67 34.32
CA LEU A 976 69.76 -16.85 34.55
C LEU A 976 68.31 -16.47 34.83
N ASP A 977 68.09 -15.34 35.50
CA ASP A 977 66.76 -14.81 35.80
C ASP A 977 65.99 -14.42 34.53
N ASP A 978 66.70 -13.88 33.53
CA ASP A 978 66.10 -13.54 32.23
C ASP A 978 65.68 -14.80 31.47
N VAL A 979 66.52 -15.83 31.47
CA VAL A 979 66.19 -17.13 30.84
C VAL A 979 65.03 -17.82 31.55
N LEU A 980 65.00 -17.81 32.88
CA LEU A 980 63.90 -18.39 33.65
C LEU A 980 62.60 -17.63 33.41
N ASN A 981 62.62 -16.29 33.39
CA ASN A 981 61.44 -15.50 33.05
C ASN A 981 61.01 -15.73 31.60
N TYR A 982 61.95 -15.92 30.66
CA TYR A 982 61.65 -16.27 29.27
C TYR A 982 60.86 -17.58 29.19
N ALA A 983 61.35 -18.62 29.87
CA ALA A 983 60.71 -19.92 29.94
C ALA A 983 59.46 -19.95 30.86
N GLY A 984 59.13 -18.85 31.55
CA GLY A 984 58.02 -18.78 32.51
C GLY A 984 58.22 -19.66 33.76
N MET A 985 59.48 -19.89 34.15
CA MET A 985 59.92 -20.76 35.26
C MET A 985 60.55 -20.00 36.43
N ASP A 986 60.50 -18.67 36.40
CA ASP A 986 60.99 -17.78 37.45
C ASP A 986 60.26 -17.94 38.80
N ASP A 987 59.09 -18.56 38.80
CA ASP A 987 58.33 -18.95 39.99
C ASP A 987 58.86 -20.24 40.68
N ARG A 988 59.83 -20.96 40.08
CA ARG A 988 60.33 -22.27 40.56
C ARG A 988 61.78 -22.25 41.04
N GLY A 989 62.28 -21.07 41.38
CA GLY A 989 63.61 -20.87 41.95
C GLY A 989 64.70 -20.66 40.90
N ASN A 990 65.77 -19.98 41.33
CA ASN A 990 66.84 -19.50 40.45
C ASN A 990 67.98 -20.53 40.35
N SER A 991 67.79 -21.57 39.52
CA SER A 991 68.83 -22.58 39.30
C SER A 991 68.84 -23.14 37.89
N LEU A 992 70.02 -23.53 37.39
CA LEU A 992 70.15 -24.26 36.12
C LEU A 992 69.47 -25.64 36.15
N ALA A 993 69.33 -26.24 37.35
CA ALA A 993 68.61 -27.51 37.51
C ALA A 993 67.13 -27.35 37.14
N THR A 994 66.50 -26.23 37.55
CA THR A 994 65.12 -25.88 37.20
C THR A 994 64.93 -25.80 35.68
N LEU A 995 65.85 -25.14 34.96
CA LEU A 995 65.79 -25.06 33.50
C LEU A 995 66.04 -26.41 32.83
N ASN A 996 67.01 -27.19 33.32
CA ASN A 996 67.29 -28.51 32.79
C ASN A 996 66.03 -29.40 32.87
N GLU A 997 65.39 -29.46 34.04
CA GLU A 997 64.16 -30.23 34.23
C GLU A 997 63.03 -29.71 33.33
N ALA A 998 62.88 -28.39 33.19
CA ALA A 998 61.84 -27.77 32.36
C ALA A 998 61.97 -28.10 30.87
N VAL A 999 63.16 -28.44 30.36
CA VAL A 999 63.35 -28.88 28.97
C VAL A 999 63.52 -30.40 28.83
N GLY A 1000 63.26 -31.17 29.89
CA GLY A 1000 63.34 -32.64 29.88
C GLY A 1000 64.75 -33.21 30.06
N LEU A 1001 65.72 -32.41 30.51
CA LEU A 1001 67.06 -32.87 30.86
C LEU A 1001 67.14 -33.29 32.34
N LYS A 1002 68.15 -34.09 32.69
CA LYS A 1002 68.45 -34.40 34.10
C LYS A 1002 68.87 -33.13 34.87
N PRO A 1003 68.58 -33.00 36.17
CA PRO A 1003 68.85 -31.78 36.93
C PRO A 1003 70.34 -31.40 36.92
N ASP A 1004 71.23 -32.40 36.92
CA ASP A 1004 72.68 -32.30 36.87
C ASP A 1004 73.26 -32.23 35.44
N ALA A 1005 72.41 -32.10 34.41
CA ALA A 1005 72.86 -32.08 33.03
C ALA A 1005 73.82 -30.90 32.78
N PRO A 1006 74.93 -31.13 32.04
CA PRO A 1006 75.90 -30.09 31.80
C PRO A 1006 75.29 -29.02 30.89
N ARG A 1007 75.52 -27.75 31.23
CA ARG A 1007 75.00 -26.57 30.53
C ARG A 1007 75.11 -26.60 29.00
N ARG A 1008 76.17 -27.21 28.42
CA ARG A 1008 76.30 -27.41 26.96
C ARG A 1008 75.13 -28.19 26.33
N ARG A 1009 74.50 -29.11 27.08
CA ARG A 1009 73.31 -29.85 26.65
C ARG A 1009 72.11 -28.92 26.59
N LEU A 1010 71.93 -28.07 27.59
CA LEU A 1010 70.86 -27.06 27.63
C LEU A 1010 70.96 -26.08 26.46
N VAL A 1011 72.17 -25.57 26.16
CA VAL A 1011 72.43 -24.73 24.97
C VAL A 1011 72.10 -25.47 23.67
N ALA A 1012 72.51 -26.75 23.56
CA ALA A 1012 72.21 -27.56 22.38
C ALA A 1012 70.70 -27.79 22.20
N THR A 1013 69.96 -28.00 23.30
CA THR A 1013 68.50 -28.14 23.28
C THR A 1013 67.82 -26.86 22.79
N PHE A 1014 68.16 -25.69 23.35
CA PHE A 1014 67.57 -24.42 22.91
C PHE A 1014 67.92 -24.06 21.45
N ASN A 1015 69.16 -24.33 21.00
CA ASN A 1015 69.51 -24.20 19.59
C ASN A 1015 68.66 -25.11 18.69
N HIS A 1016 68.45 -26.36 19.10
CA HIS A 1016 67.63 -27.31 18.34
C HIS A 1016 66.16 -26.86 18.24
N ARG A 1017 65.65 -26.24 19.32
CA ARG A 1017 64.33 -25.59 19.37
C ARG A 1017 64.24 -24.28 18.58
N ARG A 1018 65.35 -23.79 18.00
CA ARG A 1018 65.48 -22.47 17.36
C ARG A 1018 65.21 -21.29 18.30
N GLU A 1019 65.50 -21.47 19.59
CA GLU A 1019 65.44 -20.42 20.61
C GLU A 1019 66.86 -19.86 20.82
N GLU A 1020 67.44 -19.27 19.77
CA GLU A 1020 68.86 -18.88 19.72
C GLU A 1020 69.23 -17.81 20.76
N ASP A 1021 68.34 -16.86 21.02
CA ASP A 1021 68.54 -15.81 22.04
C ASP A 1021 68.66 -16.40 23.45
N ILE A 1022 67.85 -17.41 23.74
CA ILE A 1022 67.94 -18.16 25.00
C ILE A 1022 69.25 -18.94 25.04
N ALA A 1023 69.58 -19.63 23.95
CA ALA A 1023 70.79 -20.44 23.87
C ALA A 1023 72.07 -19.61 24.05
N GLU A 1024 72.12 -18.39 23.51
CA GLU A 1024 73.23 -17.45 23.68
C GLU A 1024 73.28 -16.92 25.12
N THR A 1025 72.14 -16.53 25.69
CA THR A 1025 72.08 -16.09 27.09
C THR A 1025 72.55 -17.20 28.02
N VAL A 1026 72.02 -18.42 27.85
CA VAL A 1026 72.48 -19.61 28.57
C VAL A 1026 73.96 -19.87 28.31
N ARG A 1027 74.52 -19.62 27.11
CA ARG A 1027 75.96 -19.76 26.81
C ARG A 1027 76.85 -18.68 27.44
N SER A 1028 76.27 -17.55 27.87
CA SER A 1028 76.97 -16.45 28.53
C SER A 1028 76.94 -16.47 30.07
N LEU A 1029 76.04 -17.25 30.69
CA LEU A 1029 76.04 -17.59 32.14
C LEU A 1029 77.37 -18.18 32.65
#